data_AF-A0A7C3MDQ3-F1
#
_entry.id   AF-A0A7C3MDQ3-F1
#
_cell.length_a   1.000
_cell.length_b   1.000
_cell.length_c   1.000
_cell.angle_alpha   90.00
_cell.angle_beta   90.00
_cell.angle_gamma   90.00
#
_symmetry.space_group_name_H-M   'P 1'
#
loop_
_entity.id
_entity.type
_entity.pdbx_description
1 polymer ?
#
loop_
_entity_poly.entity_id
_entity_poly.type
_entity_poly.pdbx_seq_one_letter_code
_entity_poly.pdbx_strand_id
1 'polypeptide(L)'
;MAAYKNSDVTLLEREYVETLLQEVQLDLAGLTEDAGTNQAVPMQSAFWLVTGEFQSYETTNVQVELNLNIQRIFGRLQRFNLRGPPTEEIALQVKNLIDRVLKETTEIVIPTRVSEVRAQLMKGKDLMGIADSISPSLSLIYVPAHSPLEGAARLTRERNLQEAIRAFQTVLLLDPGNREAKMHLAACFRDPLIYRIDEARNFYREIIEENVRDKWSDLARKALVESFRWHDNADAARWFATAASNTTNPTAAAFYREQADIAEADAIIENAEGPKAIELAEKRLFEAIKSYDGYLRAKFRGSPPHYRLGTRDFLQAFGPDQEKAAQRLAELLPKMIEQAPDIEPYLVAAVLASQTSANTPILAKFEQSLDWCITHPTNVLDFQEYWTDACIWVYKWCLEKKHFTLAVKLMEGHRRVAEQGHIRFGEQEMIKLAYAYMGAQRWKDALDIWETFSGKPVVPIGTGPWGTGGVPVLTDTLTAYCREKLGLPQQRNPRRFNLGQSCMHIGPYSSFAADPEGLWVAVPAQLIRLDFDMKTNFVIELAIDPHTSITCVLVDADKIWLGTDGAGLVEVDISTRKCRRLTEADGLMMDHIQCLHRKGDALWIGYGSKIGGGLGQLHLPSRKLRSFMSSLAAGASVEPPRKPVSSITSTPDSNVLVLISDFVWRFNKSNDSWETIPQSVSEKTECFAADSSRLVLGRSILQAEVEIEERHATSGGTNQVKTTKLAIPKEELDQLKTRTFATNKSCQAVIKKVDYVTKSLVKVCAFPDQKCQTITDDEALLNPPTTMTLNGDDLWLGGDMYIALVDLKENTVKKFAYIRARQVRKIQTAGGYLWTQLYGYLYRTPLTDIK
;
A
#
# COMPACT_ATOMS: atom_id res chain seq x y z
N MET A 1 14.72 -21.33 -33.92
CA MET A 1 14.36 -21.73 -35.30
C MET A 1 14.99 -23.02 -35.81
N ALA A 2 16.32 -23.24 -35.75
CA ALA A 2 17.00 -24.36 -36.46
C ALA A 2 16.38 -25.76 -36.30
N ALA A 3 15.91 -26.12 -35.09
CA ALA A 3 15.43 -27.45 -34.75
C ALA A 3 14.15 -27.93 -35.50
N TYR A 4 13.36 -27.02 -36.09
CA TYR A 4 12.14 -27.33 -36.86
C TYR A 4 12.26 -26.98 -38.37
N LYS A 5 13.45 -26.57 -38.83
CA LYS A 5 13.67 -25.98 -40.17
C LYS A 5 13.27 -26.87 -41.36
N ASN A 6 13.19 -28.19 -41.16
CA ASN A 6 12.84 -29.19 -42.18
C ASN A 6 11.63 -30.05 -41.74
N SER A 7 10.60 -29.46 -41.14
CA SER A 7 9.41 -30.17 -40.64
C SER A 7 8.11 -29.47 -41.03
N ASP A 8 7.00 -30.21 -41.00
CA ASP A 8 5.65 -29.66 -41.24
C ASP A 8 5.17 -28.70 -40.13
N VAL A 9 6.00 -28.45 -39.10
CA VAL A 9 5.71 -27.54 -37.99
C VAL A 9 6.36 -26.18 -38.25
N THR A 10 5.53 -25.19 -38.60
CA THR A 10 5.98 -23.79 -38.70
C THR A 10 6.00 -23.15 -37.31
N LEU A 11 7.19 -22.78 -36.83
CA LEU A 11 7.37 -22.10 -35.55
C LEU A 11 7.46 -20.58 -35.78
N LEU A 12 6.35 -19.87 -35.54
CA LEU A 12 6.30 -18.42 -35.61
C LEU A 12 6.74 -17.79 -34.29
N GLU A 13 7.71 -16.87 -34.36
CA GLU A 13 8.02 -15.98 -33.24
C GLU A 13 6.87 -14.98 -33.06
N ARG A 14 6.47 -14.76 -31.81
CA ARG A 14 5.18 -14.12 -31.50
C ARG A 14 5.10 -12.65 -31.93
N GLU A 15 6.24 -12.02 -32.15
CA GLU A 15 6.38 -10.64 -32.62
C GLU A 15 5.87 -10.46 -34.06
N TYR A 16 5.91 -11.51 -34.90
CA TYR A 16 5.38 -11.47 -36.27
C TYR A 16 3.85 -11.63 -36.36
N VAL A 17 3.18 -11.93 -35.24
CA VAL A 17 1.71 -12.08 -35.22
C VAL A 17 1.02 -10.73 -35.46
N GLU A 18 1.59 -9.62 -34.99
CA GLU A 18 1.02 -8.27 -35.22
C GLU A 18 1.02 -7.89 -36.70
N THR A 19 2.08 -8.22 -37.45
CA THR A 19 2.16 -7.97 -38.90
C THR A 19 1.12 -8.79 -39.67
N LEU A 20 0.99 -10.09 -39.37
CA LEU A 20 -0.03 -10.96 -39.98
C LEU A 20 -1.46 -10.52 -39.61
N LEU A 21 -1.68 -10.05 -38.38
CA LEU A 21 -2.97 -9.48 -37.96
C LEU A 21 -3.31 -8.22 -38.76
N GLN A 22 -2.33 -7.34 -39.00
CA GLN A 22 -2.52 -6.10 -39.74
C GLN A 22 -2.79 -6.38 -41.24
N GLU A 23 -2.08 -7.34 -41.84
CA GLU A 23 -2.32 -7.81 -43.20
C GLU A 23 -3.74 -8.39 -43.38
N VAL A 24 -4.20 -9.24 -42.45
CA VAL A 24 -5.56 -9.78 -42.48
C VAL A 24 -6.64 -8.71 -42.19
N GLN A 25 -6.34 -7.70 -41.37
CA GLN A 25 -7.26 -6.56 -41.18
C GLN A 25 -7.40 -5.72 -42.46
N LEU A 26 -6.32 -5.53 -43.22
CA LEU A 26 -6.36 -4.88 -44.53
C LEU A 26 -7.13 -5.73 -45.55
N ASP A 27 -6.92 -7.05 -45.54
CA ASP A 27 -7.63 -7.99 -46.43
C ASP A 27 -9.15 -8.02 -46.16
N LEU A 28 -9.55 -8.12 -44.89
CA LEU A 28 -10.95 -8.04 -44.47
C LEU A 28 -11.60 -6.66 -44.73
N ALA A 29 -10.79 -5.60 -44.83
CA ALA A 29 -11.23 -4.26 -45.22
C ALA A 29 -11.28 -4.05 -46.75
N GLY A 30 -10.83 -5.03 -47.55
CA GLY A 30 -10.75 -4.91 -49.02
C GLY A 30 -9.63 -3.99 -49.50
N LEU A 31 -8.56 -3.84 -48.72
CA LEU A 31 -7.43 -2.93 -48.96
C LEU A 31 -6.17 -3.65 -49.48
N THR A 32 -6.29 -4.94 -49.83
CA THR A 32 -5.27 -5.80 -50.46
C THR A 32 -5.57 -5.98 -51.95
N GLU A 33 -4.55 -6.26 -52.76
CA GLU A 33 -4.69 -6.34 -54.24
C GLU A 33 -5.58 -7.53 -54.71
N ASP A 34 -5.71 -8.59 -53.89
CA ASP A 34 -6.41 -9.84 -54.22
C ASP A 34 -7.84 -9.98 -53.66
N ALA A 35 -8.37 -8.95 -52.98
CA ALA A 35 -9.63 -8.99 -52.22
C ALA A 35 -10.89 -9.37 -53.04
N GLY A 36 -10.80 -9.38 -54.39
CA GLY A 36 -11.89 -9.76 -55.29
C GLY A 36 -11.90 -11.23 -55.74
N THR A 37 -10.82 -12.00 -55.53
CA THR A 37 -10.62 -13.30 -56.20
C THR A 37 -10.46 -14.52 -55.30
N ASN A 38 -10.11 -14.34 -54.02
CA ASN A 38 -10.04 -15.43 -53.04
C ASN A 38 -11.00 -15.16 -51.86
N GLN A 39 -11.72 -16.19 -51.40
CA GLN A 39 -12.35 -16.12 -50.08
C GLN A 39 -11.24 -16.06 -49.02
N ALA A 40 -11.35 -15.09 -48.10
CA ALA A 40 -10.41 -14.94 -46.99
C ALA A 40 -10.18 -16.29 -46.28
N VAL A 41 -8.94 -16.78 -46.33
CA VAL A 41 -8.58 -18.09 -45.78
C VAL A 41 -8.80 -18.05 -44.27
N PRO A 42 -9.59 -18.97 -43.66
CA PRO A 42 -9.82 -18.95 -42.23
C PRO A 42 -8.49 -19.19 -41.49
N MET A 43 -7.93 -18.16 -40.85
CA MET A 43 -6.79 -18.36 -39.96
C MET A 43 -7.16 -19.32 -38.84
N GLN A 44 -6.43 -20.42 -38.74
CA GLN A 44 -6.40 -21.28 -37.56
C GLN A 44 -5.16 -20.92 -36.76
N SER A 45 -5.32 -20.49 -35.52
CA SER A 45 -4.19 -20.15 -34.66
C SER A 45 -3.49 -21.38 -34.10
N ALA A 46 -2.35 -21.14 -33.43
CA ALA A 46 -1.55 -22.15 -32.77
C ALA A 46 -2.36 -23.03 -31.80
N PHE A 47 -2.56 -24.29 -32.18
CA PHE A 47 -3.29 -25.32 -31.42
C PHE A 47 -2.65 -25.67 -30.06
N TRP A 48 -1.35 -25.38 -29.93
CA TRP A 48 -0.52 -25.66 -28.78
C TRP A 48 0.25 -24.41 -28.35
N LEU A 49 0.20 -24.11 -27.05
CA LEU A 49 0.97 -23.08 -26.39
C LEU A 49 2.15 -23.73 -25.67
N VAL A 50 3.36 -23.33 -26.03
CA VAL A 50 4.57 -23.58 -25.26
C VAL A 50 4.96 -22.24 -24.64
N THR A 51 4.88 -22.16 -23.33
CA THR A 51 5.32 -21.01 -22.52
C THR A 51 6.32 -21.50 -21.48
N GLY A 52 6.97 -20.60 -20.75
CA GLY A 52 7.88 -21.05 -19.70
C GLY A 52 8.70 -19.95 -19.06
N GLU A 53 9.50 -20.37 -18.09
CA GLU A 53 10.50 -19.57 -17.40
C GLU A 53 11.87 -20.21 -17.66
N PHE A 54 12.90 -19.39 -17.83
CA PHE A 54 14.28 -19.86 -17.96
C PHE A 54 15.17 -19.18 -16.93
N GLN A 55 16.31 -19.80 -16.66
CA GLN A 55 17.38 -19.22 -15.86
C GLN A 55 18.72 -19.84 -16.20
N SER A 56 19.80 -19.08 -16.05
CA SER A 56 21.17 -19.57 -16.17
C SER A 56 21.82 -19.72 -14.79
N TYR A 57 22.62 -20.77 -14.62
CA TYR A 57 23.49 -20.96 -13.46
C TYR A 57 24.90 -21.32 -13.90
N GLU A 58 25.89 -20.90 -13.10
CA GLU A 58 27.27 -21.31 -13.24
C GLU A 58 27.74 -21.90 -11.90
N THR A 59 27.75 -23.24 -11.80
CA THR A 59 28.31 -23.97 -10.64
C THR A 59 29.74 -24.43 -10.94
N THR A 60 29.91 -25.14 -12.05
CA THR A 60 31.20 -25.55 -12.62
C THR A 60 31.28 -25.31 -14.13
N ASN A 61 30.14 -25.33 -14.83
CA ASN A 61 29.95 -24.92 -16.21
C ASN A 61 28.65 -24.13 -16.31
N VAL A 62 28.49 -23.30 -17.35
CA VAL A 62 27.23 -22.62 -17.64
C VAL A 62 26.14 -23.65 -17.98
N GLN A 63 25.05 -23.59 -17.24
CA GLN A 63 23.84 -24.38 -17.46
C GLN A 63 22.62 -23.46 -17.57
N VAL A 64 21.60 -23.91 -18.29
CA VAL A 64 20.28 -23.31 -18.30
C VAL A 64 19.28 -24.32 -17.72
N GLU A 65 18.40 -23.83 -16.85
CA GLU A 65 17.21 -24.55 -16.37
C GLU A 65 15.96 -23.90 -16.99
N LEU A 66 15.06 -24.73 -17.49
CA LEU A 66 13.85 -24.37 -18.23
C LEU A 66 12.64 -25.01 -17.57
N ASN A 67 11.71 -24.19 -17.05
CA ASN A 67 10.36 -24.63 -16.70
C ASN A 67 9.44 -24.41 -17.91
N LEU A 68 9.16 -25.47 -18.66
CA LEU A 68 8.26 -25.45 -19.81
C LEU A 68 6.82 -25.78 -19.38
N ASN A 69 5.92 -24.87 -19.72
CA ASN A 69 4.48 -24.97 -19.61
C ASN A 69 3.92 -25.28 -21.00
N ILE A 70 3.67 -26.57 -21.30
CA ILE A 70 3.13 -27.02 -22.58
C ILE A 70 1.64 -27.33 -22.40
N GLN A 71 0.80 -26.66 -23.18
CA GLN A 71 -0.64 -26.77 -23.08
C GLN A 71 -1.29 -26.72 -24.47
N ARG A 72 -2.02 -27.77 -24.83
CA ARG A 72 -3.02 -27.70 -25.90
C ARG A 72 -4.14 -26.77 -25.46
N ILE A 73 -4.74 -26.02 -26.39
CA ILE A 73 -5.92 -25.21 -26.08
C ILE A 73 -7.03 -26.13 -25.49
N PHE A 74 -7.52 -25.79 -24.28
CA PHE A 74 -8.37 -26.61 -23.36
C PHE A 74 -7.80 -27.92 -22.80
N GLY A 75 -6.59 -28.31 -23.18
CA GLY A 75 -5.89 -29.43 -22.57
C GLY A 75 -5.39 -29.11 -21.16
N ARG A 76 -5.07 -30.17 -20.41
CA ARG A 76 -4.35 -30.08 -19.13
C ARG A 76 -2.98 -29.45 -19.38
N LEU A 77 -2.64 -28.41 -18.60
CA LEU A 77 -1.28 -27.86 -18.57
C LEU A 77 -0.30 -28.95 -18.11
N GLN A 78 0.68 -29.26 -18.96
CA GLN A 78 1.78 -30.15 -18.64
C GLN A 78 3.02 -29.31 -18.33
N ARG A 79 3.64 -29.57 -17.18
CA ARG A 79 4.83 -28.85 -16.72
C ARG A 79 6.03 -29.76 -16.79
N PHE A 80 7.10 -29.27 -17.38
CA PHE A 80 8.36 -29.99 -17.54
C PHE A 80 9.51 -29.11 -17.10
N ASN A 81 10.44 -29.69 -16.35
CA ASN A 81 11.72 -29.07 -16.07
C ASN A 81 12.80 -29.73 -16.93
N LEU A 82 13.64 -28.93 -17.56
CA LEU A 82 14.85 -29.38 -18.25
C LEU A 82 16.04 -28.59 -17.71
N ARG A 83 17.17 -29.26 -17.50
CA ARG A 83 18.42 -28.62 -17.07
C ARG A 83 19.60 -29.23 -17.80
N GLY A 84 20.45 -28.38 -18.37
CA GLY A 84 21.62 -28.80 -19.15
C GLY A 84 22.46 -27.61 -19.59
N PRO A 85 23.59 -27.82 -20.29
CA PRO A 85 24.34 -26.73 -20.89
C PRO A 85 23.52 -26.06 -22.03
N PRO A 86 23.75 -24.78 -22.35
CA PRO A 86 23.05 -24.07 -23.43
C PRO A 86 23.57 -24.49 -24.82
N THR A 87 23.35 -25.75 -25.19
CA THR A 87 23.81 -26.38 -26.43
C THR A 87 22.65 -26.81 -27.33
N GLU A 88 22.95 -27.29 -28.54
CA GLU A 88 21.92 -27.91 -29.39
C GLU A 88 21.26 -29.14 -28.73
N GLU A 89 21.93 -29.80 -27.78
CA GLU A 89 21.39 -30.96 -27.06
C GLU A 89 20.18 -30.59 -26.20
N ILE A 90 20.25 -29.49 -25.43
CA ILE A 90 19.09 -29.05 -24.63
C ILE A 90 17.96 -28.56 -25.54
N ALA A 91 18.28 -27.90 -26.67
CA ALA A 91 17.29 -27.53 -27.67
C ALA A 91 16.61 -28.76 -28.32
N LEU A 92 17.36 -29.84 -28.54
CA LEU A 92 16.83 -31.12 -29.02
C LEU A 92 16.00 -31.84 -27.94
N GLN A 93 16.38 -31.74 -26.66
CA GLN A 93 15.54 -32.23 -25.54
C GLN A 93 14.21 -31.48 -25.46
N VAL A 94 14.23 -30.14 -25.56
CA VAL A 94 13.03 -29.29 -25.65
C VAL A 94 12.15 -29.73 -26.82
N LYS A 95 12.73 -29.87 -28.03
CA LYS A 95 12.03 -30.35 -29.23
C LYS A 95 11.40 -31.74 -29.00
N ASN A 96 12.19 -32.72 -28.57
CA ASN A 96 11.74 -34.10 -28.38
C ASN A 96 10.64 -34.21 -27.31
N LEU A 97 10.65 -33.32 -26.32
CA LEU A 97 9.66 -33.24 -25.27
C LEU A 97 8.36 -32.60 -25.77
N ILE A 98 8.44 -31.51 -26.54
CA ILE A 98 7.28 -30.93 -27.25
C ILE A 98 6.67 -31.98 -28.20
N ASP A 99 7.49 -32.60 -29.07
CA ASP A 99 7.07 -33.63 -30.02
C ASP A 99 6.43 -34.85 -29.33
N ARG A 100 6.89 -35.21 -28.12
CA ARG A 100 6.30 -36.30 -27.33
C ARG A 100 4.91 -35.90 -26.82
N VAL A 101 4.78 -34.73 -26.21
CA VAL A 101 3.50 -34.22 -25.68
C VAL A 101 2.46 -34.05 -26.79
N LEU A 102 2.90 -33.59 -27.97
CA LEU A 102 2.11 -33.52 -29.20
C LEU A 102 1.59 -34.91 -29.63
N LYS A 103 2.42 -35.97 -29.54
CA LYS A 103 2.07 -37.34 -29.96
C LYS A 103 1.24 -38.12 -28.94
N GLU A 104 1.50 -37.96 -27.65
CA GLU A 104 0.83 -38.70 -26.56
C GLU A 104 -0.61 -38.22 -26.33
N THR A 105 -0.97 -37.02 -26.78
CA THR A 105 -2.29 -36.41 -26.54
C THR A 105 -3.28 -36.75 -27.66
N THR A 106 -3.79 -37.98 -27.65
CA THR A 106 -4.67 -38.56 -28.68
C THR A 106 -6.14 -38.13 -28.67
N GLU A 107 -6.59 -37.31 -27.72
CA GLU A 107 -7.97 -36.80 -27.69
C GLU A 107 -8.29 -35.95 -28.94
N ILE A 108 -9.40 -36.23 -29.63
CA ILE A 108 -9.86 -35.43 -30.77
C ILE A 108 -10.71 -34.26 -30.29
N VAL A 109 -10.08 -33.29 -29.61
CA VAL A 109 -10.61 -31.93 -29.46
C VAL A 109 -10.27 -31.16 -30.73
N ILE A 110 -11.23 -31.02 -31.65
CA ILE A 110 -11.10 -30.15 -32.82
C ILE A 110 -11.10 -28.71 -32.32
N PRO A 111 -10.04 -27.92 -32.55
CA PRO A 111 -10.04 -26.51 -32.19
C PRO A 111 -11.06 -25.81 -33.07
N THR A 112 -12.06 -25.20 -32.44
CA THR A 112 -13.03 -24.35 -33.13
C THR A 112 -12.71 -22.88 -32.84
N ARG A 113 -13.06 -22.00 -33.77
CA ARG A 113 -13.09 -20.54 -33.59
C ARG A 113 -13.68 -20.13 -32.23
N VAL A 114 -14.80 -20.75 -31.84
CA VAL A 114 -15.48 -20.54 -30.55
C VAL A 114 -14.65 -20.99 -29.35
N SER A 115 -13.97 -22.13 -29.46
CA SER A 115 -13.08 -22.59 -28.41
C SER A 115 -11.89 -21.64 -28.25
N GLU A 116 -11.22 -21.23 -29.34
CA GLU A 116 -10.07 -20.36 -29.24
C GLU A 116 -10.41 -18.98 -28.64
N VAL A 117 -11.52 -18.37 -29.07
CA VAL A 117 -12.08 -17.14 -28.48
C VAL A 117 -12.14 -17.24 -26.95
N ARG A 118 -12.63 -18.36 -26.41
CA ARG A 118 -12.70 -18.58 -24.96
C ARG A 118 -11.31 -18.68 -24.31
N ALA A 119 -10.34 -19.32 -24.96
CA ALA A 119 -8.99 -19.50 -24.41
C ALA A 119 -8.19 -18.18 -24.36
N GLN A 120 -8.23 -17.40 -25.44
CA GLN A 120 -7.57 -16.09 -25.47
C GLN A 120 -8.24 -15.10 -24.50
N LEU A 121 -9.58 -15.15 -24.38
CA LEU A 121 -10.32 -14.33 -23.43
C LEU A 121 -9.96 -14.65 -21.97
N MET A 122 -9.83 -15.93 -21.61
CA MET A 122 -9.34 -16.36 -20.29
C MET A 122 -7.91 -15.85 -20.06
N LYS A 123 -6.99 -16.13 -20.98
CA LYS A 123 -5.58 -15.72 -20.89
C LYS A 123 -5.42 -14.20 -20.71
N GLY A 124 -6.17 -13.40 -21.47
CA GLY A 124 -6.15 -11.96 -21.34
C GLY A 124 -6.60 -11.49 -19.95
N LYS A 125 -7.66 -12.11 -19.39
CA LYS A 125 -8.19 -11.78 -18.06
C LYS A 125 -7.23 -12.15 -16.92
N ASP A 126 -6.56 -13.29 -17.05
CA ASP A 126 -5.53 -13.75 -16.09
C ASP A 126 -4.32 -12.79 -16.10
N LEU A 127 -3.80 -12.45 -17.28
CA LEU A 127 -2.71 -11.49 -17.46
C LEU A 127 -3.06 -10.08 -16.97
N MET A 128 -4.31 -9.66 -17.19
CA MET A 128 -4.83 -8.37 -16.72
C MET A 128 -5.00 -8.33 -15.19
N GLY A 129 -5.01 -9.47 -14.49
CA GLY A 129 -5.03 -9.53 -13.03
C GLY A 129 -6.31 -8.99 -12.36
N ILE A 130 -7.40 -8.83 -13.11
CA ILE A 130 -8.69 -8.34 -12.57
C ILE A 130 -9.44 -9.44 -11.80
N ALA A 131 -9.18 -10.72 -12.09
CA ALA A 131 -9.88 -11.85 -11.46
C ALA A 131 -9.71 -11.91 -9.94
N ASP A 132 -8.55 -11.48 -9.41
CA ASP A 132 -8.24 -11.46 -7.97
C ASP A 132 -8.75 -10.22 -7.23
N SER A 133 -9.45 -9.31 -7.92
CA SER A 133 -10.00 -8.09 -7.30
C SER A 133 -11.27 -8.38 -6.49
N ILE A 134 -11.45 -7.64 -5.40
CA ILE A 134 -12.62 -7.76 -4.49
C ILE A 134 -13.95 -7.48 -5.25
N SER A 135 -13.91 -6.80 -6.39
CA SER A 135 -15.07 -6.66 -7.28
C SER A 135 -14.65 -6.50 -8.76
N PRO A 136 -14.63 -7.58 -9.54
CA PRO A 136 -14.13 -7.57 -10.93
C PRO A 136 -14.86 -6.60 -11.87
N SER A 137 -16.15 -6.33 -11.64
CA SER A 137 -16.92 -5.36 -12.43
C SER A 137 -16.54 -3.91 -12.12
N LEU A 138 -16.18 -3.59 -10.86
CA LEU A 138 -15.70 -2.26 -10.50
C LEU A 138 -14.30 -2.02 -11.09
N SER A 139 -13.45 -3.04 -11.16
CA SER A 139 -12.13 -2.95 -11.81
C SER A 139 -12.18 -2.72 -13.34
N LEU A 140 -13.31 -3.01 -14.00
CA LEU A 140 -13.55 -2.61 -15.39
C LEU A 140 -14.08 -1.17 -15.51
N ILE A 141 -14.70 -0.61 -14.46
CA ILE A 141 -15.22 0.76 -14.46
C ILE A 141 -14.16 1.77 -14.00
N TYR A 142 -13.45 1.50 -12.91
CA TYR A 142 -12.54 2.44 -12.27
C TYR A 142 -11.08 2.22 -12.66
N VAL A 143 -10.31 3.30 -12.72
CA VAL A 143 -8.85 3.22 -12.75
C VAL A 143 -8.36 2.85 -11.33
N PRO A 144 -7.48 1.84 -11.17
CA PRO A 144 -6.88 1.55 -9.87
C PRO A 144 -6.17 2.80 -9.32
N ALA A 145 -6.54 3.23 -8.12
CA ALA A 145 -5.88 4.35 -7.46
C ALA A 145 -4.37 4.11 -7.40
N HIS A 146 -3.56 5.09 -7.82
CA HIS A 146 -2.13 4.93 -8.01
C HIS A 146 -1.41 4.47 -6.73
N SER A 147 -1.14 3.17 -6.65
CA SER A 147 0.06 2.69 -5.96
C SER A 147 1.22 2.84 -6.94
N PRO A 148 2.28 3.61 -6.62
CA PRO A 148 3.48 3.61 -7.46
C PRO A 148 4.04 2.19 -7.52
N LEU A 149 3.95 1.59 -8.70
CA LEU A 149 4.73 0.42 -9.10
C LEU A 149 6.03 0.98 -9.66
N GLU A 150 7.14 0.61 -9.03
CA GLU A 150 8.48 1.11 -9.36
C GLU A 150 9.35 -0.04 -9.88
N GLY A 151 10.29 0.31 -10.75
CA GLY A 151 11.20 -0.60 -11.46
C GLY A 151 10.54 -1.87 -12.02
N ALA A 152 11.11 -3.04 -11.71
CA ALA A 152 10.74 -4.30 -12.35
C ALA A 152 9.27 -4.73 -12.15
N ALA A 153 8.60 -4.25 -11.09
CA ALA A 153 7.17 -4.47 -10.86
C ALA A 153 6.31 -3.74 -11.91
N ARG A 154 6.71 -2.52 -12.28
CA ARG A 154 6.09 -1.74 -13.36
C ARG A 154 6.28 -2.43 -14.70
N LEU A 155 7.52 -2.82 -15.02
CA LEU A 155 7.86 -3.50 -16.29
C LEU A 155 7.10 -4.83 -16.43
N THR A 156 6.96 -5.60 -15.35
CA THR A 156 6.19 -6.85 -15.36
C THR A 156 4.70 -6.60 -15.59
N ARG A 157 4.13 -5.57 -14.93
CA ARG A 157 2.72 -5.19 -15.12
C ARG A 157 2.47 -4.68 -16.54
N GLU A 158 3.35 -3.84 -17.07
CA GLU A 158 3.29 -3.28 -18.42
C GLU A 158 3.38 -4.38 -19.48
N ARG A 159 4.34 -5.29 -19.37
CA ARG A 159 4.44 -6.48 -20.23
C ARG A 159 3.17 -7.34 -20.16
N ASN A 160 2.66 -7.61 -18.97
CA ASN A 160 1.44 -8.41 -18.81
C ASN A 160 0.20 -7.70 -19.39
N LEU A 161 0.12 -6.36 -19.33
CA LEU A 161 -0.92 -5.56 -19.97
C LEU A 161 -0.83 -5.59 -21.50
N GLN A 162 0.38 -5.42 -22.07
CA GLN A 162 0.61 -5.57 -23.52
C GLN A 162 0.21 -6.98 -24.00
N GLU A 163 0.54 -8.00 -23.21
CA GLU A 163 0.18 -9.39 -23.49
C GLU A 163 -1.32 -9.67 -23.37
N ALA A 164 -2.03 -8.99 -22.45
CA ALA A 164 -3.48 -9.03 -22.34
C ALA A 164 -4.16 -8.32 -23.52
N ILE A 165 -3.67 -7.13 -23.92
CA ILE A 165 -4.11 -6.37 -25.09
C ILE A 165 -4.07 -7.26 -26.34
N ARG A 166 -2.93 -7.91 -26.60
CA ARG A 166 -2.76 -8.87 -27.71
C ARG A 166 -3.80 -9.99 -27.66
N ALA A 167 -4.01 -10.60 -26.49
CA ALA A 167 -4.97 -11.68 -26.34
C ALA A 167 -6.41 -11.22 -26.66
N PHE A 168 -6.83 -10.05 -26.18
CA PHE A 168 -8.16 -9.49 -26.49
C PHE A 168 -8.29 -9.06 -27.96
N GLN A 169 -7.23 -8.54 -28.58
CA GLN A 169 -7.21 -8.25 -30.02
C GLN A 169 -7.36 -9.55 -30.85
N THR A 170 -6.71 -10.65 -30.45
CA THR A 170 -6.95 -11.97 -31.07
C THR A 170 -8.41 -12.42 -30.91
N VAL A 171 -9.03 -12.19 -29.73
CA VAL A 171 -10.46 -12.47 -29.56
C VAL A 171 -11.31 -11.63 -30.53
N LEU A 172 -11.03 -10.33 -30.70
CA LEU A 172 -11.81 -9.47 -31.58
C LEU A 172 -11.58 -9.75 -33.07
N LEU A 173 -10.44 -10.27 -33.47
CA LEU A 173 -10.26 -10.82 -34.83
C LEU A 173 -11.17 -12.04 -35.04
N LEU A 174 -11.15 -12.98 -34.09
CA LEU A 174 -11.91 -14.22 -34.17
C LEU A 174 -13.40 -14.02 -33.89
N ASP A 175 -13.80 -12.97 -33.20
CA ASP A 175 -15.19 -12.65 -32.87
C ASP A 175 -15.32 -11.11 -32.72
N PRO A 176 -15.49 -10.38 -33.84
CA PRO A 176 -15.60 -8.91 -33.80
C PRO A 176 -16.79 -8.40 -32.97
N GLY A 177 -17.80 -9.24 -32.74
CA GLY A 177 -18.94 -8.98 -31.87
C GLY A 177 -18.68 -9.24 -30.38
N ASN A 178 -17.46 -9.60 -29.97
CA ASN A 178 -17.17 -9.99 -28.59
C ASN A 178 -17.11 -8.81 -27.63
N ARG A 179 -18.29 -8.38 -27.16
CA ARG A 179 -18.47 -7.26 -26.21
C ARG A 179 -17.69 -7.44 -24.90
N GLU A 180 -17.42 -8.68 -24.46
CA GLU A 180 -16.57 -8.94 -23.30
C GLU A 180 -15.10 -8.57 -23.58
N ALA A 181 -14.55 -8.99 -24.73
CA ALA A 181 -13.19 -8.63 -25.13
C ALA A 181 -13.04 -7.12 -25.37
N LYS A 182 -14.02 -6.46 -26.02
CA LYS A 182 -14.03 -4.99 -26.18
C LYS A 182 -13.92 -4.28 -24.82
N MET A 183 -14.70 -4.70 -23.81
CA MET A 183 -14.65 -4.11 -22.46
C MET A 183 -13.29 -4.29 -21.76
N HIS A 184 -12.70 -5.48 -21.82
CA HIS A 184 -11.41 -5.72 -21.16
C HIS A 184 -10.25 -5.02 -21.90
N LEU A 185 -10.27 -5.01 -23.24
CA LEU A 185 -9.30 -4.28 -24.06
C LEU A 185 -9.33 -2.77 -23.78
N ALA A 186 -10.52 -2.18 -23.73
CA ALA A 186 -10.70 -0.77 -23.36
C ALA A 186 -10.15 -0.47 -21.94
N ALA A 187 -10.42 -1.35 -20.98
CA ALA A 187 -9.89 -1.21 -19.64
C ALA A 187 -8.35 -1.38 -19.56
N CYS A 188 -7.73 -2.18 -20.44
CA CYS A 188 -6.27 -2.24 -20.59
C CYS A 188 -5.70 -0.94 -21.19
N PHE A 189 -6.33 -0.38 -22.21
CA PHE A 189 -5.88 0.89 -22.82
C PHE A 189 -6.02 2.09 -21.86
N ARG A 190 -6.99 2.05 -20.94
CA ARG A 190 -7.15 3.06 -19.88
C ARG A 190 -6.16 2.88 -18.71
N ASP A 191 -5.48 1.75 -18.58
CA ASP A 191 -4.50 1.54 -17.51
C ASP A 191 -3.38 2.60 -17.62
N PRO A 192 -3.01 3.32 -16.53
CA PRO A 192 -2.03 4.42 -16.58
C PRO A 192 -0.64 4.04 -17.12
N LEU A 193 -0.32 2.75 -17.22
CA LEU A 193 0.93 2.27 -17.83
C LEU A 193 0.87 2.15 -19.35
N ILE A 194 -0.33 2.13 -19.94
CA ILE A 194 -0.56 2.06 -21.40
C ILE A 194 -1.09 3.39 -21.93
N TYR A 195 -2.06 3.99 -21.24
CA TYR A 195 -2.60 5.34 -21.46
C TYR A 195 -2.97 5.67 -22.92
N ARG A 196 -3.75 4.79 -23.56
CA ARG A 196 -4.34 4.96 -24.91
C ARG A 196 -5.83 5.31 -24.80
N ILE A 197 -6.11 6.44 -24.15
CA ILE A 197 -7.46 6.74 -23.62
C ILE A 197 -8.55 6.84 -24.70
N ASP A 198 -8.23 7.38 -25.89
CA ASP A 198 -9.23 7.56 -26.95
C ASP A 198 -9.62 6.25 -27.63
N GLU A 199 -8.71 5.28 -27.68
CA GLU A 199 -9.03 3.92 -28.13
C GLU A 199 -9.94 3.21 -27.13
N ALA A 200 -9.69 3.37 -25.82
CA ALA A 200 -10.61 2.87 -24.79
C ALA A 200 -12.01 3.46 -24.95
N ARG A 201 -12.10 4.79 -25.19
CA ARG A 201 -13.37 5.49 -25.44
C ARG A 201 -14.07 4.96 -26.70
N ASN A 202 -13.35 4.71 -27.79
CA ASN A 202 -13.93 4.16 -29.02
C ASN A 202 -14.54 2.76 -28.79
N PHE A 203 -13.84 1.86 -28.09
CA PHE A 203 -14.41 0.54 -27.75
C PHE A 203 -15.65 0.65 -26.84
N TYR A 204 -15.67 1.58 -25.88
CA TYR A 204 -16.90 1.83 -25.10
C TYR A 204 -18.03 2.35 -25.99
N ARG A 205 -17.76 3.25 -26.94
CA ARG A 205 -18.75 3.75 -27.91
C ARG A 205 -19.35 2.62 -28.75
N GLU A 206 -18.53 1.73 -29.31
CA GLU A 206 -19.03 0.58 -30.09
C GLU A 206 -20.05 -0.24 -29.28
N ILE A 207 -19.72 -0.57 -28.03
CA ILE A 207 -20.60 -1.35 -27.14
C ILE A 207 -21.92 -0.61 -26.82
N ILE A 208 -21.88 0.73 -26.70
CA ILE A 208 -23.03 1.59 -26.38
C ILE A 208 -23.93 1.85 -27.60
N GLU A 209 -23.33 1.98 -28.78
CA GLU A 209 -24.02 2.30 -30.05
C GLU A 209 -24.59 1.05 -30.74
N GLU A 210 -24.07 -0.14 -30.46
CA GLU A 210 -24.71 -1.42 -30.80
C GLU A 210 -26.13 -1.55 -30.19
N ASN A 211 -27.10 -2.03 -30.97
CA ASN A 211 -28.50 -2.23 -30.54
C ASN A 211 -28.71 -3.46 -29.62
N VAL A 212 -27.80 -3.67 -28.67
CA VAL A 212 -27.82 -4.78 -27.70
C VAL A 212 -27.81 -4.21 -26.28
N ARG A 213 -28.81 -4.57 -25.46
CA ARG A 213 -28.88 -4.18 -24.05
C ARG A 213 -28.52 -5.36 -23.16
N ASP A 214 -27.31 -5.32 -22.62
CA ASP A 214 -26.74 -6.34 -21.74
C ASP A 214 -25.92 -5.70 -20.62
N LYS A 215 -25.31 -6.53 -19.77
CA LYS A 215 -24.42 -6.05 -18.69
C LYS A 215 -23.23 -5.23 -19.22
N TRP A 216 -22.77 -5.46 -20.45
CA TRP A 216 -21.64 -4.74 -21.04
C TRP A 216 -22.05 -3.33 -21.45
N SER A 217 -23.30 -3.11 -21.91
CA SER A 217 -23.85 -1.77 -22.17
C SER A 217 -23.74 -0.87 -20.93
N ASP A 218 -24.17 -1.36 -19.77
CA ASP A 218 -24.19 -0.60 -18.52
C ASP A 218 -22.78 -0.38 -17.95
N LEU A 219 -21.86 -1.34 -18.13
CA LEU A 219 -20.46 -1.20 -17.75
C LEU A 219 -19.72 -0.22 -18.67
N ALA A 220 -19.95 -0.27 -19.98
CA ALA A 220 -19.35 0.64 -20.96
C ALA A 220 -19.75 2.10 -20.70
N ARG A 221 -21.03 2.37 -20.43
CA ARG A 221 -21.50 3.72 -20.07
C ARG A 221 -20.76 4.28 -18.86
N LYS A 222 -20.65 3.50 -17.79
CA LYS A 222 -19.96 3.91 -16.55
C LYS A 222 -18.45 4.08 -16.77
N ALA A 223 -17.82 3.16 -17.49
CA ALA A 223 -16.39 3.19 -17.79
C ALA A 223 -16.00 4.35 -18.72
N LEU A 224 -16.90 4.74 -19.64
CA LEU A 224 -16.74 5.91 -20.51
C LEU A 224 -16.81 7.22 -19.72
N VAL A 225 -17.80 7.38 -18.83
CA VAL A 225 -17.90 8.58 -17.96
C VAL A 225 -16.67 8.69 -17.04
N GLU A 226 -16.26 7.59 -16.39
CA GLU A 226 -15.05 7.58 -15.55
C GLU A 226 -13.77 7.91 -16.35
N SER A 227 -13.74 7.66 -17.67
CA SER A 227 -12.61 8.03 -18.53
C SER A 227 -12.38 9.55 -18.66
N PHE A 228 -13.37 10.37 -18.27
CA PHE A 228 -13.29 11.84 -18.26
C PHE A 228 -13.02 12.43 -16.87
N ARG A 229 -12.99 11.63 -15.80
CA ARG A 229 -12.88 12.10 -14.40
C ARG A 229 -11.70 13.05 -14.09
N TRP A 230 -10.62 12.96 -14.86
CA TRP A 230 -9.41 13.78 -14.72
C TRP A 230 -9.16 14.69 -15.94
N HIS A 231 -10.17 14.88 -16.79
CA HIS A 231 -10.14 15.77 -17.94
C HIS A 231 -10.89 17.06 -17.61
N ASP A 232 -10.66 18.10 -18.41
CA ASP A 232 -11.45 19.33 -18.38
C ASP A 232 -12.93 19.03 -18.70
N ASN A 233 -13.84 19.60 -17.91
CA ASN A 233 -15.27 19.35 -18.04
C ASN A 233 -15.86 19.93 -19.34
N ALA A 234 -15.31 21.04 -19.86
CA ALA A 234 -15.74 21.61 -21.13
C ALA A 234 -15.25 20.78 -22.33
N ASP A 235 -14.07 20.16 -22.26
CA ASP A 235 -13.64 19.15 -23.23
C ASP A 235 -14.53 17.90 -23.20
N ALA A 236 -14.88 17.40 -22.01
CA ALA A 236 -15.82 16.29 -21.88
C ALA A 236 -17.19 16.63 -22.49
N ALA A 237 -17.73 17.82 -22.22
CA ALA A 237 -19.00 18.29 -22.80
C ALA A 237 -18.95 18.34 -24.34
N ARG A 238 -17.88 18.93 -24.91
CA ARG A 238 -17.65 18.96 -26.37
C ARG A 238 -17.60 17.55 -26.97
N TRP A 239 -16.90 16.63 -26.31
CA TRP A 239 -16.76 15.25 -26.77
C TRP A 239 -18.11 14.52 -26.78
N PHE A 240 -18.88 14.60 -25.69
CA PHE A 240 -20.19 13.96 -25.58
C PHE A 240 -21.22 14.57 -26.55
N ALA A 241 -21.24 15.90 -26.74
CA ALA A 241 -22.11 16.56 -27.71
C ALA A 241 -21.80 16.14 -29.16
N THR A 242 -20.51 15.96 -29.47
CA THR A 242 -20.06 15.43 -30.77
C THR A 242 -20.48 13.97 -30.96
N ALA A 243 -20.30 13.12 -29.95
CA ALA A 243 -20.76 11.73 -29.99
C ALA A 243 -22.29 11.61 -30.16
N ALA A 244 -23.05 12.48 -29.49
CA ALA A 244 -24.51 12.54 -29.60
C ALA A 244 -25.01 12.93 -31.01
N SER A 245 -24.24 13.78 -31.71
CA SER A 245 -24.57 14.26 -33.06
C SER A 245 -24.21 13.25 -34.15
N ASN A 246 -23.18 12.43 -33.91
CA ASN A 246 -22.64 11.49 -34.89
C ASN A 246 -23.24 10.08 -34.83
N THR A 247 -23.93 9.71 -33.74
CA THR A 247 -24.54 8.37 -33.60
C THR A 247 -25.95 8.29 -34.17
N THR A 248 -26.25 7.18 -34.85
CA THR A 248 -27.60 6.88 -35.39
C THR A 248 -28.48 6.11 -34.38
N ASN A 249 -27.94 5.68 -33.25
CA ASN A 249 -28.69 4.98 -32.21
C ASN A 249 -29.37 5.99 -31.26
N PRO A 250 -30.71 6.05 -31.19
CA PRO A 250 -31.42 7.06 -30.39
C PRO A 250 -31.20 6.90 -28.88
N THR A 251 -30.93 5.68 -28.40
CA THR A 251 -30.66 5.42 -26.97
C THR A 251 -29.24 5.85 -26.60
N ALA A 252 -28.27 5.64 -27.49
CA ALA A 252 -26.91 6.15 -27.33
C ALA A 252 -26.88 7.68 -27.41
N ALA A 253 -27.56 8.27 -28.39
CA ALA A 253 -27.68 9.72 -28.55
C ALA A 253 -28.32 10.40 -27.33
N ALA A 254 -29.32 9.76 -26.69
CA ALA A 254 -29.93 10.27 -25.46
C ALA A 254 -28.94 10.24 -24.28
N PHE A 255 -28.20 9.13 -24.10
CA PHE A 255 -27.16 9.02 -23.08
C PHE A 255 -26.02 10.03 -23.29
N TYR A 256 -25.54 10.21 -24.53
CA TYR A 256 -24.49 11.19 -24.82
C TYR A 256 -24.97 12.63 -24.61
N ARG A 257 -26.22 12.97 -24.94
CA ARG A 257 -26.81 14.27 -24.60
C ARG A 257 -26.86 14.49 -23.08
N GLU A 258 -27.36 13.52 -22.33
CA GLU A 258 -27.39 13.57 -20.86
C GLU A 258 -26.00 13.80 -20.25
N GLN A 259 -24.96 13.10 -20.73
CA GLN A 259 -23.59 13.31 -20.24
C GLN A 259 -22.96 14.63 -20.72
N ALA A 260 -23.32 15.13 -21.91
CA ALA A 260 -22.90 16.45 -22.37
C ALA A 260 -23.50 17.56 -21.50
N ASP A 261 -24.80 17.47 -21.20
CA ASP A 261 -25.51 18.43 -20.34
C ASP A 261 -24.94 18.43 -18.91
N ILE A 262 -24.58 17.25 -18.37
CA ILE A 262 -23.92 17.12 -17.06
C ILE A 262 -22.52 17.77 -17.07
N ALA A 263 -21.70 17.48 -18.08
CA ALA A 263 -20.34 18.00 -18.19
C ALA A 263 -20.30 19.51 -18.50
N GLU A 264 -21.23 20.04 -19.31
CA GLU A 264 -21.38 21.50 -19.50
C GLU A 264 -21.73 22.15 -18.16
N ALA A 265 -22.67 21.55 -17.42
CA ALA A 265 -23.07 22.01 -16.10
C ALA A 265 -21.90 21.96 -15.07
N ASP A 266 -21.07 20.92 -15.10
CA ASP A 266 -19.86 20.83 -14.27
C ASP A 266 -18.87 21.94 -14.61
N ALA A 267 -18.59 22.19 -15.90
CA ALA A 267 -17.68 23.23 -16.36
C ALA A 267 -18.13 24.64 -15.97
N ILE A 268 -19.43 24.93 -16.09
CA ILE A 268 -20.02 26.23 -15.71
C ILE A 268 -19.86 26.51 -14.22
N ILE A 269 -20.08 25.49 -13.37
CA ILE A 269 -19.90 25.57 -11.92
C ILE A 269 -18.42 25.72 -11.57
N GLU A 270 -17.55 24.92 -12.19
CA GLU A 270 -16.11 24.93 -11.92
C GLU A 270 -15.44 26.25 -12.29
N ASN A 271 -15.81 26.85 -13.43
CA ASN A 271 -15.32 28.15 -13.89
C ASN A 271 -16.05 29.34 -13.23
N ALA A 272 -17.07 29.09 -12.40
CA ALA A 272 -17.89 30.11 -11.76
C ALA A 272 -18.43 31.18 -12.76
N GLU A 273 -19.09 30.74 -13.83
CA GLU A 273 -19.63 31.59 -14.91
C GLU A 273 -20.85 32.44 -14.50
N GLY A 274 -20.71 33.21 -13.42
CA GLY A 274 -21.68 34.21 -12.97
C GLY A 274 -23.05 33.60 -12.61
N PRO A 275 -24.17 34.28 -12.96
CA PRO A 275 -25.50 33.86 -12.54
C PRO A 275 -25.90 32.44 -12.99
N LYS A 276 -25.46 31.98 -14.17
CA LYS A 276 -25.80 30.64 -14.70
C LYS A 276 -25.22 29.54 -13.81
N ALA A 277 -24.00 29.72 -13.30
CA ALA A 277 -23.36 28.80 -12.37
C ALA A 277 -24.12 28.72 -11.04
N ILE A 278 -24.54 29.86 -10.50
CA ILE A 278 -25.26 29.93 -9.22
C ILE A 278 -26.65 29.27 -9.34
N GLU A 279 -27.42 29.56 -10.39
CA GLU A 279 -28.75 28.96 -10.61
C GLU A 279 -28.67 27.42 -10.73
N LEU A 280 -27.70 26.94 -11.50
CA LEU A 280 -27.46 25.53 -11.72
C LEU A 280 -26.99 24.81 -10.44
N ALA A 281 -26.13 25.46 -9.65
CA ALA A 281 -25.69 24.91 -8.38
C ALA A 281 -26.79 24.95 -7.30
N GLU A 282 -27.67 25.96 -7.30
CA GLU A 282 -28.90 25.97 -6.49
C GLU A 282 -29.80 24.77 -6.83
N LYS A 283 -30.03 24.50 -8.12
CA LYS A 283 -30.81 23.34 -8.56
C LYS A 283 -30.19 22.02 -8.07
N ARG A 284 -28.88 21.83 -8.29
CA ARG A 284 -28.15 20.62 -7.86
C ARG A 284 -28.11 20.45 -6.35
N LEU A 285 -28.03 21.54 -5.58
CA LEU A 285 -28.13 21.52 -4.12
C LEU A 285 -29.44 20.86 -3.65
N PHE A 286 -30.58 21.27 -4.21
CA PHE A 286 -31.89 20.68 -3.89
C PHE A 286 -32.04 19.23 -4.37
N GLU A 287 -31.47 18.88 -5.53
CA GLU A 287 -31.44 17.49 -6.02
C GLU A 287 -30.58 16.58 -5.12
N ALA A 288 -29.41 17.06 -4.67
CA ALA A 288 -28.54 16.35 -3.75
C ALA A 288 -29.20 16.11 -2.38
N ILE A 289 -29.86 17.13 -1.81
CA ILE A 289 -30.64 17.01 -0.56
C ILE A 289 -31.70 15.91 -0.68
N LYS A 290 -32.45 15.88 -1.78
CA LYS A 290 -33.47 14.85 -2.05
C LYS A 290 -32.86 13.44 -2.17
N SER A 291 -31.71 13.34 -2.84
CA SER A 291 -30.97 12.07 -2.95
C SER A 291 -30.47 11.56 -1.60
N TYR A 292 -29.99 12.46 -0.75
CA TYR A 292 -29.42 12.13 0.55
C TYR A 292 -30.48 11.75 1.59
N ASP A 293 -31.62 12.44 1.62
CA ASP A 293 -32.80 12.02 2.39
C ASP A 293 -33.24 10.60 2.01
N GLY A 294 -33.33 10.30 0.70
CA GLY A 294 -33.62 8.97 0.19
C GLY A 294 -32.58 7.91 0.62
N TYR A 295 -31.28 8.25 0.58
CA TYR A 295 -30.20 7.37 1.03
C TYR A 295 -30.31 7.02 2.52
N LEU A 296 -30.50 8.03 3.38
CA LEU A 296 -30.63 7.84 4.83
C LEU A 296 -31.87 7.02 5.19
N ARG A 297 -33.01 7.23 4.50
CA ARG A 297 -34.23 6.41 4.67
C ARG A 297 -34.03 4.96 4.22
N ALA A 298 -33.27 4.73 3.16
CA ALA A 298 -33.04 3.39 2.61
C ALA A 298 -32.08 2.53 3.45
N LYS A 299 -31.44 3.10 4.49
CA LYS A 299 -30.45 2.43 5.36
C LYS A 299 -29.33 1.73 4.57
N PHE A 300 -28.96 2.31 3.42
CA PHE A 300 -27.97 1.74 2.52
C PHE A 300 -26.57 1.86 3.13
N ARG A 301 -25.95 0.73 3.51
CA ARG A 301 -24.58 0.69 4.05
C ARG A 301 -23.50 0.69 2.95
N GLY A 302 -23.76 1.43 1.86
CA GLY A 302 -22.80 1.65 0.78
C GLY A 302 -21.93 2.87 1.05
N SER A 303 -21.07 3.25 0.10
CA SER A 303 -20.50 4.60 0.11
C SER A 303 -21.64 5.60 -0.09
N PRO A 304 -21.72 6.68 0.71
CA PRO A 304 -22.68 7.76 0.47
C PRO A 304 -22.42 8.39 -0.91
N PRO A 305 -23.45 9.00 -1.55
CA PRO A 305 -23.27 9.67 -2.83
C PRO A 305 -22.18 10.74 -2.74
N HIS A 306 -21.38 10.87 -3.81
CA HIS A 306 -20.18 11.72 -3.85
C HIS A 306 -20.44 13.22 -3.54
N TYR A 307 -21.70 13.64 -3.54
CA TYR A 307 -22.16 15.00 -3.29
C TYR A 307 -23.13 15.08 -2.10
N ARG A 308 -22.82 14.41 -0.97
CA ARG A 308 -23.67 14.24 0.23
C ARG A 308 -24.79 15.27 0.44
N LEU A 309 -24.49 16.57 0.43
CA LEU A 309 -25.51 17.64 0.50
C LEU A 309 -25.32 18.75 -0.55
N GLY A 310 -24.57 18.51 -1.64
CA GLY A 310 -24.34 19.48 -2.72
C GLY A 310 -23.61 20.78 -2.36
N THR A 311 -23.29 21.02 -1.08
CA THR A 311 -22.75 22.31 -0.59
C THR A 311 -21.37 22.66 -1.17
N ARG A 312 -20.56 21.67 -1.54
CA ARG A 312 -19.25 21.91 -2.17
C ARG A 312 -19.39 22.60 -3.52
N ASP A 313 -20.15 21.99 -4.43
CA ASP A 313 -20.40 22.48 -5.78
C ASP A 313 -21.11 23.84 -5.73
N PHE A 314 -22.04 23.99 -4.78
CA PHE A 314 -22.67 25.26 -4.46
C PHE A 314 -21.66 26.36 -4.10
N LEU A 315 -20.72 26.10 -3.18
CA LEU A 315 -19.67 27.06 -2.84
C LEU A 315 -18.71 27.33 -4.01
N GLN A 316 -18.44 26.32 -4.86
CA GLN A 316 -17.55 26.44 -6.01
C GLN A 316 -18.10 27.39 -7.08
N ALA A 317 -19.42 27.39 -7.32
CA ALA A 317 -20.08 28.25 -8.30
C ALA A 317 -19.93 29.77 -8.05
N PHE A 318 -19.52 30.19 -6.84
CA PHE A 318 -19.26 31.60 -6.49
C PHE A 318 -17.77 31.99 -6.66
N GLY A 319 -16.90 31.04 -7.03
CA GLY A 319 -15.47 31.28 -7.24
C GLY A 319 -14.80 31.88 -6.00
N PRO A 320 -14.14 33.05 -6.09
CA PRO A 320 -13.48 33.68 -4.95
C PRO A 320 -14.46 34.29 -3.92
N ASP A 321 -15.73 34.53 -4.25
CA ASP A 321 -16.70 35.24 -3.39
C ASP A 321 -17.42 34.29 -2.42
N GLN A 322 -16.61 33.63 -1.58
CA GLN A 322 -17.08 32.65 -0.61
C GLN A 322 -17.97 33.25 0.49
N GLU A 323 -17.93 34.57 0.70
CA GLU A 323 -18.80 35.26 1.66
C GLU A 323 -20.24 35.36 1.14
N LYS A 324 -20.45 35.76 -0.13
CA LYS A 324 -21.78 35.69 -0.75
C LYS A 324 -22.29 34.26 -0.85
N ALA A 325 -21.42 33.29 -1.14
CA ALA A 325 -21.78 31.88 -1.16
C ALA A 325 -22.33 31.42 0.22
N ALA A 326 -21.60 31.70 1.30
CA ALA A 326 -22.01 31.37 2.66
C ALA A 326 -23.32 32.07 3.09
N GLN A 327 -23.49 33.35 2.71
CA GLN A 327 -24.74 34.08 2.95
C GLN A 327 -25.91 33.46 2.19
N ARG A 328 -25.74 33.20 0.88
CA ARG A 328 -26.81 32.65 0.04
C ARG A 328 -27.23 31.26 0.50
N LEU A 329 -26.28 30.42 0.91
CA LEU A 329 -26.58 29.11 1.48
C LEU A 329 -27.38 29.21 2.80
N ALA A 330 -27.10 30.23 3.63
CA ALA A 330 -27.87 30.51 4.83
C ALA A 330 -29.30 31.03 4.51
N GLU A 331 -29.49 31.82 3.46
CA GLU A 331 -30.80 32.26 2.96
C GLU A 331 -31.65 31.09 2.42
N LEU A 332 -31.02 30.07 1.85
CA LEU A 332 -31.70 28.89 1.29
C LEU A 332 -32.07 27.84 2.35
N LEU A 333 -31.41 27.84 3.51
CA LEU A 333 -31.62 26.84 4.58
C LEU A 333 -33.10 26.62 4.97
N PRO A 334 -33.99 27.63 5.10
CA PRO A 334 -35.41 27.39 5.39
C PRO A 334 -36.11 26.54 4.32
N LYS A 335 -35.82 26.78 3.03
CA LYS A 335 -36.36 25.99 1.91
C LYS A 335 -35.78 24.59 1.85
N MET A 336 -34.49 24.43 2.19
CA MET A 336 -33.83 23.13 2.29
C MET A 336 -34.51 22.25 3.34
N ILE A 337 -34.87 22.85 4.48
CA ILE A 337 -35.60 22.17 5.58
C ILE A 337 -37.04 21.87 5.18
N GLU A 338 -37.74 22.80 4.50
CA GLU A 338 -39.10 22.56 3.99
C GLU A 338 -39.15 21.35 3.03
N GLN A 339 -38.13 21.19 2.17
CA GLN A 339 -38.03 20.03 1.27
C GLN A 339 -37.74 18.71 1.99
N ALA A 340 -36.92 18.73 3.05
CA ALA A 340 -36.43 17.52 3.72
C ALA A 340 -36.34 17.71 5.25
N PRO A 341 -37.49 17.77 5.96
CA PRO A 341 -37.53 18.16 7.37
C PRO A 341 -36.88 17.14 8.31
N ASP A 342 -36.99 15.84 8.03
CA ASP A 342 -36.43 14.77 8.89
C ASP A 342 -34.89 14.77 8.94
N ILE A 343 -34.23 15.50 8.03
CA ILE A 343 -32.77 15.66 7.98
C ILE A 343 -32.30 17.08 8.33
N GLU A 344 -33.16 17.92 8.93
CA GLU A 344 -32.81 19.26 9.39
C GLU A 344 -31.47 19.32 10.15
N PRO A 345 -31.12 18.42 11.08
CA PRO A 345 -29.82 18.46 11.76
C PRO A 345 -28.61 18.38 10.81
N TYR A 346 -28.70 17.57 9.74
CA TYR A 346 -27.65 17.47 8.73
C TYR A 346 -27.53 18.76 7.92
N LEU A 347 -28.65 19.34 7.52
CA LEU A 347 -28.69 20.58 6.75
C LEU A 347 -28.09 21.74 7.56
N VAL A 348 -28.52 21.90 8.81
CA VAL A 348 -28.01 22.96 9.70
C VAL A 348 -26.51 22.77 9.97
N ALA A 349 -26.04 21.54 10.19
CA ALA A 349 -24.61 21.23 10.36
C ALA A 349 -23.79 21.57 9.11
N ALA A 350 -24.26 21.20 7.92
CA ALA A 350 -23.55 21.45 6.66
C ALA A 350 -23.52 22.94 6.28
N VAL A 351 -24.62 23.67 6.50
CA VAL A 351 -24.66 25.11 6.28
C VAL A 351 -23.76 25.85 7.27
N LEU A 352 -23.70 25.44 8.55
CA LEU A 352 -22.77 26.01 9.54
C LEU A 352 -21.31 25.78 9.14
N ALA A 353 -20.95 24.53 8.79
CA ALA A 353 -19.57 24.19 8.39
C ALA A 353 -19.10 24.93 7.12
N SER A 354 -20.05 25.48 6.34
CA SER A 354 -19.80 26.27 5.13
C SER A 354 -19.65 27.78 5.40
N GLN A 355 -19.81 28.27 6.64
CA GLN A 355 -19.79 29.71 6.94
C GLN A 355 -18.36 30.29 6.95
N THR A 356 -18.15 31.42 6.27
CA THR A 356 -16.87 32.14 6.27
C THR A 356 -16.62 32.92 7.56
N SER A 357 -17.67 33.58 8.09
CA SER A 357 -17.64 34.34 9.34
C SER A 357 -17.74 33.44 10.58
N ALA A 358 -17.08 33.83 11.66
CA ALA A 358 -17.32 33.23 12.99
C ALA A 358 -18.68 33.67 13.58
N ASN A 359 -19.13 34.90 13.30
CA ASN A 359 -20.43 35.39 13.75
C ASN A 359 -21.47 35.14 12.64
N THR A 360 -22.37 34.19 12.85
CA THR A 360 -23.39 33.75 11.89
C THR A 360 -24.68 33.37 12.62
N PRO A 361 -25.88 33.76 12.13
CA PRO A 361 -27.15 33.40 12.77
C PRO A 361 -27.40 31.88 12.78
N ILE A 362 -26.70 31.13 11.91
CA ILE A 362 -26.78 29.67 11.84
C ILE A 362 -26.20 29.01 13.11
N LEU A 363 -25.30 29.68 13.83
CA LEU A 363 -24.66 29.17 15.04
C LEU A 363 -25.68 28.81 16.12
N ALA A 364 -26.58 29.74 16.46
CA ALA A 364 -27.61 29.53 17.48
C ALA A 364 -28.62 28.44 17.06
N LYS A 365 -28.96 28.36 15.77
CA LYS A 365 -29.84 27.31 15.24
C LYS A 365 -29.16 25.93 15.30
N PHE A 366 -27.86 25.85 15.02
CA PHE A 366 -27.10 24.61 15.19
C PHE A 366 -27.01 24.20 16.66
N GLU A 367 -26.77 25.13 17.59
CA GLU A 367 -26.71 24.82 19.01
C GLU A 367 -28.03 24.24 19.55
N GLN A 368 -29.16 24.78 19.10
CA GLN A 368 -30.50 24.25 19.41
C GLN A 368 -30.73 22.86 18.80
N SER A 369 -30.34 22.67 17.53
CA SER A 369 -30.44 21.38 16.84
C SER A 369 -29.58 20.30 17.51
N LEU A 370 -28.36 20.66 17.91
CA LEU A 370 -27.44 19.80 18.64
C LEU A 370 -28.00 19.36 20.00
N ASP A 371 -28.57 20.28 20.78
CA ASP A 371 -29.22 19.93 22.07
C ASP A 371 -30.41 18.98 21.87
N TRP A 372 -31.18 19.17 20.79
CA TRP A 372 -32.26 18.25 20.43
C TRP A 372 -31.72 16.85 20.04
N CYS A 373 -30.68 16.77 19.21
CA CYS A 373 -30.03 15.51 18.83
C CYS A 373 -29.42 14.75 20.01
N ILE A 374 -28.87 15.45 21.01
CA ILE A 374 -28.33 14.84 22.24
C ILE A 374 -29.45 14.29 23.14
N THR A 375 -30.62 14.91 23.12
CA THR A 375 -31.77 14.52 23.97
C THR A 375 -32.73 13.53 23.32
N HIS A 376 -32.77 13.46 21.99
CA HIS A 376 -33.67 12.59 21.22
C HIS A 376 -32.91 11.71 20.20
N PRO A 377 -31.90 10.93 20.62
CA PRO A 377 -30.98 10.25 19.70
C PRO A 377 -31.66 9.22 18.79
N THR A 378 -32.76 8.61 19.24
CA THR A 378 -33.58 7.67 18.47
C THR A 378 -34.41 8.32 17.36
N ASN A 379 -34.54 9.65 17.37
CA ASN A 379 -35.42 10.39 16.47
C ASN A 379 -34.64 11.04 15.31
N VAL A 380 -33.31 10.96 15.33
CA VAL A 380 -32.45 11.43 14.23
C VAL A 380 -32.31 10.31 13.21
N LEU A 381 -32.60 10.60 11.95
CA LEU A 381 -32.44 9.64 10.85
C LEU A 381 -30.96 9.28 10.67
N ASP A 382 -30.66 7.98 10.67
CA ASP A 382 -29.30 7.40 10.70
C ASP A 382 -28.30 8.13 11.62
N PHE A 383 -28.64 8.18 12.91
CA PHE A 383 -27.90 8.90 13.95
C PHE A 383 -26.37 8.69 13.96
N GLN A 384 -25.86 7.55 13.50
CA GLN A 384 -24.41 7.30 13.41
C GLN A 384 -23.74 8.15 12.30
N GLU A 385 -24.39 8.33 11.15
CA GLU A 385 -23.87 9.14 10.05
C GLU A 385 -23.88 10.64 10.43
N TYR A 386 -24.93 11.12 11.11
CA TYR A 386 -25.00 12.49 11.65
C TYR A 386 -23.76 12.86 12.48
N TRP A 387 -23.42 12.02 13.46
CA TRP A 387 -22.26 12.28 14.32
C TRP A 387 -20.94 12.12 13.61
N THR A 388 -20.83 11.17 12.68
CA THR A 388 -19.65 11.01 11.82
C THR A 388 -19.36 12.31 11.08
N ASP A 389 -20.39 12.95 10.52
CA ASP A 389 -20.25 14.16 9.72
C ASP A 389 -20.08 15.43 10.55
N ALA A 390 -20.87 15.61 11.61
CA ALA A 390 -20.74 16.76 12.50
C ALA A 390 -19.35 16.79 13.19
N CYS A 391 -18.86 15.64 13.67
CA CYS A 391 -17.54 15.52 14.30
C CYS A 391 -16.37 15.57 13.30
N ILE A 392 -16.63 15.71 12.00
CA ILE A 392 -15.61 16.03 10.98
C ILE A 392 -15.74 17.51 10.59
N TRP A 393 -16.87 17.90 10.01
CA TRP A 393 -17.02 19.19 9.33
C TRP A 393 -17.28 20.35 10.28
N VAL A 394 -18.26 20.23 11.18
CA VAL A 394 -18.55 21.27 12.17
C VAL A 394 -17.42 21.37 13.18
N TYR A 395 -16.86 20.24 13.63
CA TYR A 395 -15.69 20.22 14.50
C TYR A 395 -14.50 20.98 13.88
N LYS A 396 -14.17 20.71 12.61
CA LYS A 396 -13.12 21.45 11.87
C LYS A 396 -13.42 22.95 11.81
N TRP A 397 -14.63 23.32 11.41
CA TRP A 397 -15.07 24.71 11.33
C TRP A 397 -14.94 25.44 12.68
N CYS A 398 -15.35 24.80 13.77
CA CYS A 398 -15.23 25.36 15.12
C CYS A 398 -13.78 25.67 15.49
N LEU A 399 -12.82 24.82 15.11
CA LEU A 399 -11.40 25.09 15.37
C LEU A 399 -10.86 26.23 14.50
N GLU A 400 -11.19 26.25 13.20
CA GLU A 400 -10.75 27.29 12.26
C GLU A 400 -11.31 28.67 12.63
N LYS A 401 -12.57 28.73 13.11
CA LYS A 401 -13.22 29.96 13.57
C LYS A 401 -13.04 30.24 15.07
N LYS A 402 -12.26 29.43 15.79
CA LYS A 402 -11.96 29.53 17.24
C LYS A 402 -13.18 29.41 18.18
N HIS A 403 -14.26 28.79 17.73
CA HIS A 403 -15.45 28.41 18.52
C HIS A 403 -15.20 27.15 19.37
N PHE A 404 -14.19 27.21 20.24
CA PHE A 404 -13.80 26.05 21.04
C PHE A 404 -14.89 25.58 22.00
N THR A 405 -15.71 26.49 22.54
CA THR A 405 -16.87 26.14 23.39
C THR A 405 -17.88 25.26 22.65
N LEU A 406 -18.15 25.54 21.36
CA LEU A 406 -19.04 24.71 20.54
C LEU A 406 -18.38 23.38 20.16
N ALA A 407 -17.08 23.37 19.85
CA ALA A 407 -16.33 22.12 19.64
C ALA A 407 -16.39 21.21 20.87
N VAL A 408 -16.28 21.78 22.08
CA VAL A 408 -16.46 21.06 23.34
C VAL A 408 -17.90 20.56 23.49
N LYS A 409 -18.92 21.41 23.32
CA LYS A 409 -20.34 21.02 23.40
C LYS A 409 -20.68 19.85 22.47
N LEU A 410 -20.19 19.92 21.23
CA LEU A 410 -20.34 18.86 20.22
C LEU A 410 -19.72 17.54 20.70
N MET A 411 -18.44 17.56 21.11
CA MET A 411 -17.72 16.34 21.49
C MET A 411 -18.18 15.77 22.86
N GLU A 412 -18.59 16.60 23.82
CA GLU A 412 -19.24 16.17 25.07
C GLU A 412 -20.62 15.56 24.80
N GLY A 413 -21.37 16.11 23.83
CA GLY A 413 -22.61 15.52 23.33
C GLY A 413 -22.39 14.13 22.73
N HIS A 414 -21.38 13.98 21.86
CA HIS A 414 -21.00 12.69 21.28
C HIS A 414 -20.67 11.65 22.36
N ARG A 415 -19.89 12.04 23.39
CA ARG A 415 -19.56 11.19 24.55
C ARG A 415 -20.81 10.76 25.31
N ARG A 416 -21.67 11.70 25.68
CA ARG A 416 -22.89 11.45 26.46
C ARG A 416 -23.84 10.47 25.77
N VAL A 417 -23.90 10.47 24.45
CA VAL A 417 -24.78 9.55 23.72
C VAL A 417 -24.10 8.21 23.41
N ALA A 418 -22.77 8.17 23.29
CA ALA A 418 -22.03 6.92 23.27
C ALA A 418 -22.16 6.13 24.59
N GLU A 419 -22.20 6.83 25.73
CA GLU A 419 -22.45 6.24 27.07
C GLU A 419 -23.86 5.59 27.17
N GLN A 420 -24.82 6.03 26.35
CA GLN A 420 -26.15 5.42 26.23
C GLN A 420 -26.17 4.19 25.29
N GLY A 421 -25.02 3.82 24.71
CA GLY A 421 -24.86 2.64 23.85
C GLY A 421 -25.29 2.84 22.39
N HIS A 422 -25.61 4.06 21.95
CA HIS A 422 -26.08 4.32 20.58
C HIS A 422 -24.96 4.41 19.54
N ILE A 423 -23.77 4.89 19.91
CA ILE A 423 -22.63 5.16 19.02
C ILE A 423 -21.31 4.84 19.74
N ARG A 424 -20.21 4.70 18.99
CA ARG A 424 -18.87 4.45 19.56
C ARG A 424 -18.15 5.76 19.88
N PHE A 425 -17.53 5.85 21.06
CA PHE A 425 -16.56 6.89 21.41
C PHE A 425 -15.20 6.22 21.64
N GLY A 426 -14.25 6.42 20.73
CA GLY A 426 -12.91 5.83 20.79
C GLY A 426 -11.80 6.86 21.03
N GLU A 427 -10.56 6.41 20.86
CA GLU A 427 -9.37 7.25 21.01
C GLU A 427 -9.39 8.48 20.08
N GLN A 428 -9.97 8.35 18.88
CA GLN A 428 -10.09 9.43 17.91
C GLN A 428 -10.99 10.57 18.43
N GLU A 429 -12.10 10.21 19.07
CA GLU A 429 -13.03 11.16 19.68
C GLU A 429 -12.44 11.75 20.98
N MET A 430 -11.70 10.96 21.75
CA MET A 430 -10.95 11.43 22.93
C MET A 430 -9.93 12.50 22.54
N ILE A 431 -9.12 12.27 21.49
CA ILE A 431 -8.17 13.26 20.96
C ILE A 431 -8.90 14.55 20.56
N LYS A 432 -9.99 14.45 19.79
CA LYS A 432 -10.81 15.61 19.40
C LYS A 432 -11.32 16.40 20.62
N LEU A 433 -11.89 15.70 21.60
CA LEU A 433 -12.43 16.34 22.80
C LEU A 433 -11.33 17.02 23.62
N ALA A 434 -10.16 16.39 23.78
CA ALA A 434 -9.04 16.98 24.52
C ALA A 434 -8.46 18.22 23.85
N TYR A 435 -8.30 18.22 22.51
CA TYR A 435 -7.91 19.42 21.77
C TYR A 435 -8.96 20.54 21.85
N ALA A 436 -10.26 20.21 21.84
CA ALA A 436 -11.32 21.19 22.05
C ALA A 436 -11.26 21.82 23.45
N TYR A 437 -11.06 21.00 24.50
CA TYR A 437 -10.84 21.48 25.87
C TYR A 437 -9.63 22.40 25.98
N MET A 438 -8.49 22.05 25.36
CA MET A 438 -7.30 22.90 25.34
C MET A 438 -7.56 24.26 24.66
N GLY A 439 -8.28 24.27 23.53
CA GLY A 439 -8.69 25.52 22.87
C GLY A 439 -9.63 26.37 23.72
N ALA A 440 -10.55 25.71 24.45
CA ALA A 440 -11.46 26.35 25.40
C ALA A 440 -10.80 26.69 26.76
N GLN A 441 -9.49 26.47 26.91
CA GLN A 441 -8.73 26.65 28.15
C GLN A 441 -9.23 25.82 29.36
N ARG A 442 -10.00 24.76 29.09
CA ARG A 442 -10.43 23.73 30.05
C ARG A 442 -9.29 22.74 30.33
N TRP A 443 -8.17 23.26 30.86
CA TRP A 443 -6.90 22.51 30.99
C TRP A 443 -7.00 21.24 31.84
N LYS A 444 -7.87 21.23 32.87
CA LYS A 444 -8.07 20.06 33.72
C LYS A 444 -8.82 18.94 32.98
N ASP A 445 -9.92 19.28 32.28
CA ASP A 445 -10.64 18.29 31.48
C ASP A 445 -9.78 17.72 30.34
N ALA A 446 -8.92 18.55 29.73
CA ALA A 446 -7.92 18.09 28.75
C ALA A 446 -6.89 17.14 29.38
N LEU A 447 -6.35 17.51 30.55
CA LEU A 447 -5.39 16.70 31.30
C LEU A 447 -5.97 15.32 31.65
N ASP A 448 -7.22 15.27 32.11
CA ASP A 448 -7.90 14.02 32.49
C ASP A 448 -8.03 13.04 31.32
N ILE A 449 -8.21 13.54 30.08
CA ILE A 449 -8.16 12.69 28.88
C ILE A 449 -6.71 12.31 28.53
N TRP A 450 -5.75 13.24 28.57
CA TRP A 450 -4.37 12.88 28.21
C TRP A 450 -3.74 11.87 29.18
N GLU A 451 -4.15 11.86 30.44
CA GLU A 451 -3.72 10.88 31.43
C GLU A 451 -4.28 9.46 31.18
N THR A 452 -5.44 9.29 30.51
CA THR A 452 -5.95 7.94 30.18
C THR A 452 -5.05 7.18 29.20
N PHE A 453 -4.28 7.89 28.37
CA PHE A 453 -3.32 7.27 27.46
C PHE A 453 -2.02 6.82 28.14
N SER A 454 -1.85 7.06 29.45
CA SER A 454 -0.62 6.72 30.21
C SER A 454 0.66 7.30 29.57
N GLY A 455 0.53 8.44 28.89
CA GLY A 455 1.60 9.08 28.14
C GLY A 455 2.06 8.34 26.88
N LYS A 456 1.38 7.28 26.43
CA LYS A 456 1.68 6.58 25.16
C LYS A 456 1.27 7.42 23.95
N PRO A 457 2.03 7.39 22.84
CA PRO A 457 1.68 8.10 21.63
C PRO A 457 0.44 7.48 20.97
N VAL A 458 -0.39 8.31 20.35
CA VAL A 458 -1.62 7.88 19.67
C VAL A 458 -1.62 8.43 18.24
N VAL A 459 -2.15 7.65 17.29
CA VAL A 459 -2.18 8.03 15.87
C VAL A 459 -3.59 8.53 15.49
N PRO A 460 -3.76 9.83 15.20
CA PRO A 460 -5.03 10.37 14.76
C PRO A 460 -5.30 10.03 13.28
N ILE A 461 -6.57 9.77 12.96
CA ILE A 461 -7.08 9.55 11.61
C ILE A 461 -7.50 10.90 11.03
N GLY A 462 -6.98 11.24 9.85
CA GLY A 462 -7.25 12.51 9.19
C GLY A 462 -6.53 13.71 9.82
N THR A 463 -6.53 14.83 9.08
CA THR A 463 -5.85 16.07 9.48
C THR A 463 -6.71 16.87 10.45
N GLY A 464 -6.09 17.47 11.46
CA GLY A 464 -6.78 18.26 12.49
C GLY A 464 -5.80 19.16 13.28
N PRO A 465 -6.16 19.62 14.50
CA PRO A 465 -5.30 20.49 15.31
C PRO A 465 -3.99 19.83 15.77
N TRP A 466 -3.91 18.50 15.67
CA TRP A 466 -2.70 17.69 15.86
C TRP A 466 -1.72 17.75 14.67
N GLY A 467 -2.14 18.29 13.52
CA GLY A 467 -1.44 18.27 12.25
C GLY A 467 -2.00 17.22 11.28
N THR A 468 -1.17 16.76 10.35
CA THR A 468 -1.53 15.74 9.35
C THR A 468 -1.90 14.41 9.99
N GLY A 469 -2.95 13.77 9.48
CA GLY A 469 -3.34 12.42 9.92
C GLY A 469 -2.23 11.38 9.71
N GLY A 470 -2.18 10.37 10.57
CA GLY A 470 -1.13 9.35 10.57
C GLY A 470 0.18 9.75 11.26
N VAL A 471 0.37 11.02 11.62
CA VAL A 471 1.52 11.48 12.43
C VAL A 471 1.21 11.29 13.92
N PRO A 472 2.04 10.54 14.69
CA PRO A 472 1.80 10.33 16.11
C PRO A 472 1.72 11.63 16.94
N VAL A 473 0.77 11.65 17.87
CA VAL A 473 0.61 12.67 18.91
C VAL A 473 1.25 12.15 20.20
N LEU A 474 2.21 12.91 20.75
CA LEU A 474 2.88 12.59 22.00
C LEU A 474 2.01 13.06 23.17
N THR A 475 1.22 12.15 23.75
CA THR A 475 0.26 12.49 24.81
C THR A 475 0.95 12.94 26.09
N ASP A 476 2.16 12.43 26.40
CA ASP A 476 2.96 12.88 27.54
C ASP A 476 3.38 14.36 27.47
N THR A 477 3.69 14.83 26.26
CA THR A 477 4.00 16.24 25.98
C THR A 477 2.77 17.12 26.21
N LEU A 478 1.58 16.64 25.83
CA LEU A 478 0.31 17.34 26.06
C LEU A 478 -0.12 17.32 27.54
N THR A 479 0.08 16.19 28.25
CA THR A 479 -0.07 16.06 29.70
C THR A 479 0.84 17.05 30.44
N ALA A 480 2.12 17.12 30.07
CA ALA A 480 3.08 18.05 30.66
C ALA A 480 2.69 19.52 30.41
N TYR A 481 2.23 19.85 29.19
CA TYR A 481 1.75 21.19 28.85
C TYR A 481 0.47 21.57 29.61
N CYS A 482 -0.52 20.67 29.74
CA CYS A 482 -1.72 20.95 30.53
C CYS A 482 -1.39 21.12 32.02
N ARG A 483 -0.44 20.34 32.57
CA ARG A 483 0.06 20.51 33.94
C ARG A 483 0.75 21.85 34.14
N GLU A 484 1.59 22.28 33.20
CA GLU A 484 2.21 23.61 33.21
C GLU A 484 1.16 24.72 33.26
N LYS A 485 0.11 24.66 32.42
CA LYS A 485 -1.00 25.64 32.43
C LYS A 485 -1.82 25.64 33.72
N LEU A 486 -1.80 24.55 34.48
CA LEU A 486 -2.46 24.42 35.79
C LEU A 486 -1.51 24.72 36.97
N GLY A 487 -0.24 25.05 36.73
CA GLY A 487 0.77 25.23 37.80
C GLY A 487 1.12 23.93 38.55
N LEU A 488 0.82 22.77 37.97
CA LEU A 488 1.06 21.46 38.56
C LEU A 488 2.49 20.96 38.27
N PRO A 489 3.10 20.18 39.19
CA PRO A 489 4.42 19.60 38.94
C PRO A 489 4.40 18.64 37.75
N GLN A 490 5.41 18.77 36.89
CA GLN A 490 5.65 17.82 35.80
C GLN A 490 6.09 16.47 36.37
N GLN A 491 5.33 15.41 36.06
CA GLN A 491 5.76 14.04 36.30
C GLN A 491 6.64 13.60 35.12
N ARG A 492 7.92 13.30 35.39
CA ARG A 492 8.87 12.81 34.38
C ARG A 492 9.23 11.36 34.72
N ASN A 493 9.05 10.45 33.76
CA ASN A 493 9.57 9.09 33.88
C ASN A 493 11.10 9.15 33.68
N PRO A 494 11.93 8.70 34.66
CA PRO A 494 13.40 8.80 34.57
C PRO A 494 14.03 7.91 33.48
N ARG A 495 13.26 6.96 32.94
CA ARG A 495 13.64 6.16 31.76
C ARG A 495 13.40 6.91 30.45
N ARG A 496 12.60 7.98 30.42
CA ARG A 496 12.34 8.75 29.20
C ARG A 496 13.44 9.77 28.93
N PHE A 497 13.97 9.77 27.72
CA PHE A 497 14.86 10.83 27.20
C PHE A 497 14.17 11.59 26.07
N ASN A 498 14.71 12.76 25.71
CA ASN A 498 14.22 13.56 24.58
C ASN A 498 15.19 13.41 23.41
N LEU A 499 14.68 13.06 22.22
CA LEU A 499 15.48 12.98 21.00
C LEU A 499 16.00 14.35 20.53
N GLY A 500 15.31 15.43 20.91
CA GLY A 500 15.59 16.79 20.46
C GLY A 500 14.94 17.12 19.12
N GLN A 501 15.37 18.24 18.50
CA GLN A 501 14.94 18.64 17.17
C GLN A 501 15.81 17.98 16.08
N SER A 502 15.31 17.89 14.86
CA SER A 502 16.09 17.42 13.71
C SER A 502 17.24 18.39 13.42
N CYS A 503 18.45 17.86 13.27
CA CYS A 503 19.63 18.65 12.92
C CYS A 503 19.75 18.94 11.42
N MET A 504 19.13 18.13 10.55
CA MET A 504 19.16 18.30 9.09
C MET A 504 17.94 17.64 8.42
N HIS A 505 17.43 18.26 7.35
CA HIS A 505 16.54 17.59 6.39
C HIS A 505 17.38 17.02 5.24
N ILE A 506 17.27 15.71 5.04
CA ILE A 506 18.00 14.92 4.04
C ILE A 506 17.07 14.32 2.97
N GLY A 507 15.74 14.50 3.11
CA GLY A 507 14.74 14.04 2.15
C GLY A 507 14.37 12.55 2.29
N PRO A 508 13.16 12.15 1.88
CA PRO A 508 12.61 10.81 2.12
C PRO A 508 13.20 9.69 1.24
N TYR A 509 14.20 10.01 0.41
CA TYR A 509 14.87 9.12 -0.55
C TYR A 509 16.38 9.01 -0.25
N SER A 510 16.79 9.38 0.95
CA SER A 510 18.18 9.38 1.41
C SER A 510 18.46 8.29 2.45
N SER A 511 19.74 7.99 2.63
CA SER A 511 20.25 7.12 3.69
C SER A 511 21.60 7.65 4.16
N PHE A 512 22.00 7.36 5.40
CA PHE A 512 23.27 7.82 5.97
C PHE A 512 24.08 6.65 6.53
N ALA A 513 25.38 6.83 6.71
CA ALA A 513 26.23 5.94 7.50
C ALA A 513 27.27 6.74 8.27
N ALA A 514 27.55 6.36 9.51
CA ALA A 514 28.57 6.96 10.35
C ALA A 514 29.89 6.20 10.27
N ASP A 515 30.99 6.93 10.33
CA ASP A 515 32.35 6.41 10.53
C ASP A 515 32.96 7.06 11.82
N PRO A 516 34.21 6.75 12.21
CA PRO A 516 34.81 7.34 13.41
C PRO A 516 35.08 8.86 13.34
N GLU A 517 35.07 9.47 12.15
CA GLU A 517 35.38 10.88 11.91
C GLU A 517 34.13 11.74 11.65
N GLY A 518 33.03 11.14 11.20
CA GLY A 518 31.80 11.85 10.86
C GLY A 518 30.69 10.99 10.26
N LEU A 519 29.91 11.61 9.38
CA LEU A 519 28.79 11.01 8.66
C LEU A 519 28.96 11.11 7.15
N TRP A 520 28.53 10.07 6.46
CA TRP A 520 28.26 10.04 5.03
C TRP A 520 26.75 10.07 4.81
N VAL A 521 26.26 11.13 4.19
CA VAL A 521 24.84 11.31 3.86
C VAL A 521 24.69 11.19 2.35
N ALA A 522 24.01 10.15 1.90
CA ALA A 522 23.66 9.96 0.50
C ALA A 522 22.22 10.42 0.28
N VAL A 523 22.06 11.53 -0.44
CA VAL A 523 20.78 12.00 -0.96
C VAL A 523 20.71 11.64 -2.45
N PRO A 524 19.51 11.65 -3.08
CA PRO A 524 19.43 11.50 -4.52
C PRO A 524 20.33 12.51 -5.24
N ALA A 525 21.05 12.05 -6.26
CA ALA A 525 22.10 12.78 -6.99
C ALA A 525 23.34 13.27 -6.20
N GLN A 526 23.44 13.19 -4.86
CA GLN A 526 24.63 13.65 -4.13
C GLN A 526 25.06 12.80 -2.93
N LEU A 527 26.37 12.66 -2.75
CA LEU A 527 27.00 12.12 -1.53
C LEU A 527 27.77 13.22 -0.80
N ILE A 528 27.41 13.46 0.46
CA ILE A 528 27.95 14.54 1.30
C ILE A 528 28.65 13.93 2.51
N ARG A 529 29.87 14.40 2.84
CA ARG A 529 30.49 14.12 4.15
C ARG A 529 30.22 15.27 5.11
N LEU A 530 29.85 14.94 6.34
CA LEU A 530 29.68 15.87 7.46
C LEU A 530 30.59 15.44 8.62
N ASP A 531 31.24 16.38 9.29
CA ASP A 531 31.82 16.12 10.61
C ASP A 531 30.72 16.06 11.69
N PHE A 532 31.08 15.70 12.92
CA PHE A 532 30.11 15.67 14.03
C PHE A 532 29.58 17.07 14.43
N ASP A 533 30.19 18.16 13.95
CA ASP A 533 29.70 19.54 14.08
C ASP A 533 28.73 19.96 12.95
N MET A 534 28.39 19.05 12.02
CA MET A 534 27.56 19.27 10.84
C MET A 534 28.20 20.16 9.75
N LYS A 535 29.53 20.30 9.73
CA LYS A 535 30.26 21.01 8.67
C LYS A 535 30.64 20.05 7.55
N THR A 536 30.65 20.53 6.30
CA THR A 536 31.08 19.75 5.14
C THR A 536 32.33 20.32 4.48
N ASN A 537 33.20 19.44 3.99
CA ASN A 537 34.33 19.73 3.11
C ASN A 537 34.39 18.81 1.87
N PHE A 538 33.34 17.99 1.67
CA PHE A 538 33.31 16.93 0.67
C PHE A 538 31.88 16.72 0.18
N VAL A 539 31.69 16.93 -1.12
CA VAL A 539 30.46 16.64 -1.87
C VAL A 539 30.86 15.98 -3.18
N ILE A 540 30.09 14.98 -3.62
CA ILE A 540 30.21 14.29 -4.91
C ILE A 540 28.82 14.24 -5.56
N GLU A 541 28.74 14.61 -6.83
CA GLU A 541 27.59 14.34 -7.70
C GLU A 541 27.56 12.85 -8.06
N LEU A 542 26.40 12.21 -7.88
CA LEU A 542 26.15 10.80 -8.20
C LEU A 542 25.49 10.73 -9.57
N ALA A 543 26.03 9.90 -10.46
CA ALA A 543 25.49 9.67 -11.81
C ALA A 543 24.23 8.75 -11.80
N ILE A 544 23.19 9.20 -11.12
CA ILE A 544 21.87 8.57 -10.97
C ILE A 544 20.76 9.61 -11.11
N ASP A 545 19.53 9.18 -11.41
CA ASP A 545 18.39 10.10 -11.52
C ASP A 545 18.06 10.76 -10.15
N PRO A 546 17.77 12.07 -10.07
CA PRO A 546 17.46 12.79 -8.82
C PRO A 546 16.22 12.31 -8.06
N HIS A 547 15.40 11.42 -8.63
CA HIS A 547 14.28 10.77 -7.97
C HIS A 547 14.59 9.32 -7.54
N THR A 548 15.80 8.83 -7.81
CA THR A 548 16.26 7.50 -7.37
C THR A 548 16.40 7.45 -5.85
N SER A 549 15.74 6.48 -5.21
CA SER A 549 15.88 6.26 -3.76
C SER A 549 17.20 5.60 -3.40
N ILE A 550 17.95 6.19 -2.45
CA ILE A 550 19.09 5.54 -1.81
C ILE A 550 18.58 4.70 -0.63
N THR A 551 18.70 3.39 -0.74
CA THR A 551 18.21 2.45 0.28
C THR A 551 19.22 2.27 1.41
N CYS A 552 20.51 2.15 1.07
CA CYS A 552 21.56 1.87 2.02
C CYS A 552 22.90 2.52 1.63
N VAL A 553 23.68 2.85 2.65
CA VAL A 553 25.07 3.34 2.56
C VAL A 553 25.93 2.40 3.39
N LEU A 554 27.01 1.89 2.79
CA LEU A 554 28.09 1.16 3.45
C LEU A 554 29.41 1.89 3.18
N VAL A 555 30.14 2.18 4.25
CA VAL A 555 31.46 2.83 4.22
C VAL A 555 32.51 1.73 4.41
N ASP A 556 33.47 1.65 3.50
CA ASP A 556 34.68 0.83 3.60
C ASP A 556 35.91 1.76 3.69
N ALA A 557 37.13 1.22 3.74
CA ALA A 557 38.34 2.01 3.98
C ALA A 557 38.66 3.05 2.89
N ASP A 558 38.49 2.70 1.61
CA ASP A 558 38.77 3.54 0.44
C ASP A 558 37.55 3.79 -0.46
N LYS A 559 36.47 3.03 -0.24
CA LYS A 559 35.23 3.05 -1.03
C LYS A 559 33.99 3.32 -0.19
N ILE A 560 32.98 3.89 -0.83
CA ILE A 560 31.62 3.93 -0.32
C ILE A 560 30.71 3.22 -1.32
N TRP A 561 29.81 2.40 -0.80
CA TRP A 561 28.86 1.62 -1.58
C TRP A 561 27.44 2.07 -1.26
N LEU A 562 26.71 2.50 -2.29
CA LEU A 562 25.33 2.98 -2.20
C LEU A 562 24.41 1.99 -2.90
N GLY A 563 23.49 1.39 -2.15
CA GLY A 563 22.38 0.65 -2.75
C GLY A 563 21.28 1.60 -3.19
N THR A 564 20.70 1.34 -4.36
CA THR A 564 19.62 2.14 -4.92
C THR A 564 18.38 1.29 -5.19
N ASP A 565 17.22 1.92 -5.22
CA ASP A 565 15.96 1.29 -5.64
C ASP A 565 15.78 1.43 -7.16
N GLY A 566 16.43 0.54 -7.93
CA GLY A 566 16.23 0.41 -9.37
C GLY A 566 17.28 1.09 -10.28
N ALA A 567 18.38 1.59 -9.73
CA ALA A 567 19.54 2.09 -10.52
C ALA A 567 20.82 1.25 -10.33
N GLY A 568 20.75 0.14 -9.58
CA GLY A 568 21.88 -0.75 -9.30
C GLY A 568 22.73 -0.33 -8.10
N LEU A 569 24.00 -0.75 -8.10
CA LEU A 569 24.99 -0.46 -7.06
C LEU A 569 25.88 0.71 -7.50
N VAL A 570 25.99 1.75 -6.68
CA VAL A 570 26.96 2.83 -6.91
C VAL A 570 28.17 2.65 -6.00
N GLU A 571 29.33 2.47 -6.61
CA GLU A 571 30.65 2.53 -5.97
C GLU A 571 31.17 3.97 -6.07
N VAL A 572 31.68 4.52 -4.96
CA VAL A 572 32.35 5.82 -4.92
C VAL A 572 33.74 5.64 -4.34
N ASP A 573 34.76 6.09 -5.07
CA ASP A 573 36.15 6.13 -4.59
C ASP A 573 36.38 7.42 -3.80
N ILE A 574 36.75 7.30 -2.53
CA ILE A 574 36.88 8.45 -1.62
C ILE A 574 38.03 9.37 -2.05
N SER A 575 39.12 8.80 -2.56
CA SER A 575 40.36 9.52 -2.87
C SER A 575 40.29 10.31 -4.19
N THR A 576 39.75 9.68 -5.24
CA THR A 576 39.65 10.22 -6.60
C THR A 576 38.31 10.90 -6.87
N ARG A 577 37.35 10.76 -5.96
CA ARG A 577 35.97 11.26 -6.06
C ARG A 577 35.20 10.76 -7.28
N LYS A 578 35.59 9.61 -7.83
CA LYS A 578 34.93 8.99 -8.99
C LYS A 578 33.82 8.05 -8.52
N CYS A 579 32.64 8.17 -9.16
CA CYS A 579 31.56 7.21 -9.02
C CYS A 579 31.55 6.20 -10.19
N ARG A 580 31.23 4.94 -9.91
CA ARG A 580 30.93 3.90 -10.89
C ARG A 580 29.60 3.27 -10.53
N ARG A 581 28.71 3.12 -11.52
CA ARG A 581 27.47 2.35 -11.40
C ARG A 581 27.71 0.93 -11.89
N LEU A 582 27.12 -0.06 -11.21
CA LEU A 582 27.02 -1.45 -11.62
C LEU A 582 25.53 -1.80 -11.70
N THR A 583 25.15 -2.56 -12.72
CA THR A 583 23.76 -2.89 -13.05
C THR A 583 23.57 -4.38 -13.35
N GLU A 584 22.35 -4.81 -13.64
CA GLU A 584 22.06 -6.13 -14.23
C GLU A 584 22.90 -6.38 -15.50
N ALA A 585 23.21 -5.35 -16.30
CA ALA A 585 24.10 -5.46 -17.47
C ALA A 585 25.59 -5.68 -17.10
N ASP A 586 26.00 -5.34 -15.87
CA ASP A 586 27.31 -5.67 -15.31
C ASP A 586 27.33 -7.02 -14.58
N GLY A 587 26.20 -7.73 -14.53
CA GLY A 587 26.03 -9.01 -13.85
C GLY A 587 25.49 -8.94 -12.41
N LEU A 588 24.90 -7.81 -11.99
CA LEU A 588 24.07 -7.82 -10.77
C LEU A 588 22.85 -8.73 -10.97
N MET A 589 22.31 -9.27 -9.87
CA MET A 589 21.11 -10.09 -9.93
C MET A 589 19.84 -9.26 -10.21
N MET A 590 19.80 -8.04 -9.67
CA MET A 590 18.71 -7.08 -9.77
C MET A 590 19.25 -5.66 -9.54
N ASP A 591 18.68 -4.64 -10.20
CA ASP A 591 19.02 -3.23 -9.93
C ASP A 591 18.39 -2.66 -8.65
N HIS A 592 17.58 -3.46 -7.94
CA HIS A 592 16.89 -3.11 -6.68
C HIS A 592 17.65 -3.64 -5.47
N ILE A 593 18.50 -2.81 -4.87
CA ILE A 593 19.33 -3.15 -3.70
C ILE A 593 18.68 -2.60 -2.44
N GLN A 594 18.61 -3.41 -1.38
CA GLN A 594 17.99 -3.05 -0.10
C GLN A 594 19.02 -2.90 1.03
N CYS A 595 20.02 -3.78 1.08
CA CYS A 595 21.08 -3.74 2.08
C CYS A 595 22.42 -4.25 1.55
N LEU A 596 23.49 -3.84 2.22
CA LEU A 596 24.88 -4.18 1.90
C LEU A 596 25.61 -4.59 3.17
N HIS A 597 26.48 -5.60 3.09
CA HIS A 597 27.34 -6.00 4.22
C HIS A 597 28.75 -6.42 3.76
N ARG A 598 29.78 -5.99 4.47
CA ARG A 598 31.19 -6.19 4.10
C ARG A 598 31.85 -7.24 4.99
N LYS A 599 32.49 -8.26 4.39
CA LYS A 599 33.24 -9.33 5.10
C LYS A 599 34.33 -9.92 4.19
N GLY A 600 35.55 -10.17 4.68
CA GLY A 600 36.69 -10.64 3.86
C GLY A 600 36.44 -11.83 2.87
N ASP A 601 36.63 -11.69 1.55
CA ASP A 601 36.76 -10.45 0.76
C ASP A 601 35.65 -10.27 -0.28
N ALA A 602 34.46 -10.26 0.30
CA ALA A 602 33.16 -10.10 -0.29
C ALA A 602 32.50 -8.79 0.17
N LEU A 603 31.77 -8.18 -0.74
CA LEU A 603 30.63 -7.32 -0.45
C LEU A 603 29.35 -8.13 -0.72
N TRP A 604 28.55 -8.38 0.30
CA TRP A 604 27.27 -9.04 0.20
C TRP A 604 26.19 -8.02 -0.14
N ILE A 605 25.29 -8.41 -1.05
CA ILE A 605 24.27 -7.54 -1.64
C ILE A 605 22.91 -8.20 -1.43
N GLY A 606 22.05 -7.56 -0.64
CA GLY A 606 20.67 -7.96 -0.45
C GLY A 606 19.77 -7.22 -1.43
N TYR A 607 19.08 -7.98 -2.29
CA TYR A 607 18.18 -7.42 -3.30
C TYR A 607 16.71 -7.55 -2.85
N GLY A 608 15.86 -6.61 -3.27
CA GLY A 608 14.44 -6.65 -2.93
C GLY A 608 13.60 -5.57 -3.58
N SER A 609 12.44 -5.99 -4.08
CA SER A 609 11.37 -5.16 -4.66
C SER A 609 10.00 -5.78 -4.33
N LYS A 610 8.90 -5.17 -4.80
CA LYS A 610 7.54 -5.71 -4.63
C LYS A 610 7.31 -7.08 -5.31
N ILE A 611 8.10 -7.44 -6.33
CA ILE A 611 7.91 -8.70 -7.09
C ILE A 611 8.91 -9.82 -6.76
N GLY A 612 9.96 -9.53 -6.00
CA GLY A 612 11.00 -10.51 -5.72
C GLY A 612 12.24 -9.90 -5.08
N GLY A 613 13.22 -10.75 -4.81
CA GLY A 613 14.51 -10.40 -4.24
C GLY A 613 15.40 -11.62 -4.17
N GLY A 614 16.50 -11.50 -3.44
CA GLY A 614 17.46 -12.58 -3.23
C GLY A 614 18.80 -12.01 -2.80
N LEU A 615 19.84 -12.82 -2.89
CA LEU A 615 21.16 -12.46 -2.37
C LEU A 615 22.25 -12.60 -3.44
N GLY A 616 23.21 -11.69 -3.42
CA GLY A 616 24.44 -11.81 -4.18
C GLY A 616 25.66 -11.38 -3.40
N GLN A 617 26.80 -11.52 -4.07
CA GLN A 617 28.13 -11.26 -3.55
C GLN A 617 29.02 -10.74 -4.66
N LEU A 618 29.65 -9.59 -4.43
CA LEU A 618 30.78 -9.08 -5.22
C LEU A 618 32.08 -9.50 -4.53
N HIS A 619 32.89 -10.33 -5.18
CA HIS A 619 34.26 -10.60 -4.73
C HIS A 619 35.15 -9.42 -5.15
N LEU A 620 35.58 -8.61 -4.17
CA LEU A 620 36.16 -7.29 -4.42
C LEU A 620 37.49 -7.34 -5.21
N PRO A 621 38.44 -8.26 -4.93
CA PRO A 621 39.70 -8.32 -5.69
C PRO A 621 39.54 -8.73 -7.16
N SER A 622 38.63 -9.66 -7.47
CA SER A 622 38.44 -10.15 -8.85
C SER A 622 37.29 -9.46 -9.60
N ARG A 623 36.50 -8.64 -8.89
CA ARG A 623 35.28 -7.98 -9.37
C ARG A 623 34.21 -8.93 -9.92
N LYS A 624 34.29 -10.23 -9.63
CA LYS A 624 33.28 -11.22 -10.02
C LYS A 624 32.06 -11.14 -9.11
N LEU A 625 30.88 -11.20 -9.71
CA LEU A 625 29.59 -11.29 -9.04
C LEU A 625 29.13 -12.76 -8.97
N ARG A 626 28.58 -13.17 -7.83
CA ARG A 626 27.91 -14.45 -7.58
C ARG A 626 26.52 -14.17 -7.01
N SER A 627 25.51 -14.92 -7.42
CA SER A 627 24.14 -14.83 -6.90
C SER A 627 23.68 -16.17 -6.33
N PHE A 628 22.81 -16.14 -5.34
CA PHE A 628 22.27 -17.32 -4.64
C PHE A 628 20.75 -17.37 -4.87
N MET A 629 20.25 -18.44 -5.52
CA MET A 629 18.88 -18.48 -6.04
C MET A 629 18.39 -19.93 -6.19
N SER A 630 17.42 -20.33 -5.36
CA SER A 630 16.79 -21.66 -5.42
C SER A 630 16.38 -22.08 -6.86
N SER A 631 16.68 -23.33 -7.23
CA SER A 631 16.28 -23.96 -8.51
C SER A 631 14.78 -23.84 -8.80
N LEU A 632 14.41 -23.74 -10.08
CA LEU A 632 13.02 -23.65 -10.56
C LEU A 632 12.23 -24.96 -10.36
N ALA A 633 12.93 -26.09 -10.16
CA ALA A 633 12.35 -27.41 -9.90
C ALA A 633 12.18 -27.77 -8.42
N ALA A 634 12.83 -27.06 -7.50
CA ALA A 634 13.05 -27.56 -6.13
C ALA A 634 11.82 -27.43 -5.21
N GLY A 635 11.33 -28.55 -4.69
CA GLY A 635 10.41 -28.59 -3.54
C GLY A 635 11.19 -28.76 -2.23
N ALA A 636 10.96 -27.85 -1.27
CA ALA A 636 11.74 -27.67 -0.04
C ALA A 636 13.22 -27.28 -0.29
N SER A 637 13.58 -26.04 0.04
CA SER A 637 14.79 -25.39 -0.49
C SER A 637 16.06 -25.67 0.31
N VAL A 638 17.16 -25.95 -0.42
CA VAL A 638 18.55 -26.01 0.07
C VAL A 638 19.27 -24.64 -0.09
N GLU A 639 18.59 -23.66 -0.68
CA GLU A 639 19.09 -22.32 -0.99
C GLU A 639 18.11 -21.23 -0.50
N PRO A 640 18.54 -19.95 -0.40
CA PRO A 640 17.66 -18.89 0.07
C PRO A 640 16.52 -18.63 -0.95
N PRO A 641 15.29 -18.31 -0.48
CA PRO A 641 14.16 -18.09 -1.36
C PRO A 641 14.27 -16.75 -2.10
N ARG A 642 13.64 -16.67 -3.29
CA ARG A 642 13.58 -15.46 -4.13
C ARG A 642 12.67 -14.38 -3.53
N LYS A 643 13.12 -13.77 -2.45
CA LYS A 643 12.36 -12.82 -1.64
C LYS A 643 13.26 -11.67 -1.18
N PRO A 644 12.69 -10.48 -0.90
CA PRO A 644 13.46 -9.34 -0.43
C PRO A 644 14.34 -9.65 0.77
N VAL A 645 15.62 -9.30 0.66
CA VAL A 645 16.60 -9.37 1.74
C VAL A 645 16.65 -8.02 2.46
N SER A 646 16.15 -7.95 3.70
CA SER A 646 16.03 -6.68 4.44
C SER A 646 17.27 -6.34 5.29
N SER A 647 18.07 -7.33 5.68
CA SER A 647 19.30 -7.12 6.44
C SER A 647 20.28 -8.28 6.26
N ILE A 648 21.58 -7.99 6.32
CA ILE A 648 22.69 -8.94 6.25
C ILE A 648 23.69 -8.58 7.35
N THR A 649 24.26 -9.58 8.03
CA THR A 649 25.44 -9.43 8.89
C THR A 649 26.29 -10.71 8.85
N SER A 650 27.39 -10.75 9.58
CA SER A 650 28.29 -11.92 9.64
C SER A 650 28.73 -12.23 11.06
N THR A 651 28.81 -13.51 11.38
CA THR A 651 29.35 -14.04 12.65
C THR A 651 30.89 -14.19 12.59
N PRO A 652 31.58 -14.49 13.72
CA PRO A 652 33.05 -14.60 13.77
C PRO A 652 33.62 -15.74 12.93
N ASP A 653 32.93 -16.88 12.95
CA ASP A 653 33.17 -18.07 12.12
C ASP A 653 33.04 -17.80 10.60
N SER A 654 32.77 -16.54 10.22
CA SER A 654 32.59 -16.06 8.85
C SER A 654 31.38 -16.63 8.12
N ASN A 655 30.44 -17.20 8.87
CA ASN A 655 29.09 -17.45 8.40
C ASN A 655 28.34 -16.11 8.24
N VAL A 656 27.33 -16.11 7.39
CA VAL A 656 26.56 -14.91 7.03
C VAL A 656 25.10 -15.15 7.41
N LEU A 657 24.53 -14.17 8.12
CA LEU A 657 23.14 -14.18 8.52
C LEU A 657 22.36 -13.19 7.65
N VAL A 658 21.17 -13.59 7.21
CA VAL A 658 20.38 -12.88 6.21
C VAL A 658 18.91 -12.93 6.61
N LEU A 659 18.23 -11.78 6.68
CA LEU A 659 16.79 -11.73 6.96
C LEU A 659 16.01 -11.71 5.65
N ILE A 660 15.18 -12.73 5.43
CA ILE A 660 14.43 -12.97 4.20
C ILE A 660 12.98 -13.33 4.55
N SER A 661 12.02 -12.47 4.16
CA SER A 661 10.57 -12.65 4.44
C SER A 661 10.27 -13.18 5.84
N ASP A 662 10.74 -12.44 6.86
CA ASP A 662 10.51 -12.68 8.29
C ASP A 662 11.33 -13.82 8.94
N PHE A 663 12.13 -14.56 8.16
CA PHE A 663 13.02 -15.64 8.64
C PHE A 663 14.50 -15.24 8.54
N VAL A 664 15.27 -15.54 9.59
CA VAL A 664 16.74 -15.43 9.51
C VAL A 664 17.33 -16.72 8.95
N TRP A 665 18.02 -16.60 7.84
CA TRP A 665 18.79 -17.65 7.18
C TRP A 665 20.27 -17.52 7.58
N ARG A 666 20.93 -18.66 7.76
CA ARG A 666 22.39 -18.76 7.94
C ARG A 666 22.99 -19.42 6.72
N PHE A 667 23.98 -18.77 6.14
CA PHE A 667 24.89 -19.33 5.16
C PHE A 667 26.17 -19.77 5.86
N ASN A 668 26.48 -21.05 5.78
CA ASN A 668 27.73 -21.60 6.28
C ASN A 668 28.80 -21.57 5.19
N LYS A 669 29.83 -20.74 5.37
CA LYS A 669 30.89 -20.53 4.37
C LYS A 669 31.81 -21.74 4.24
N SER A 670 31.91 -22.60 5.27
CA SER A 670 32.85 -23.73 5.27
C SER A 670 32.42 -24.90 4.36
N ASN A 671 31.13 -25.02 4.10
CA ASN A 671 30.51 -26.11 3.34
C ASN A 671 29.48 -25.63 2.29
N ASP A 672 29.42 -24.32 2.02
CA ASP A 672 28.53 -23.65 1.05
C ASP A 672 27.03 -23.95 1.27
N SER A 673 26.59 -24.23 2.51
CA SER A 673 25.23 -24.68 2.83
C SER A 673 24.34 -23.61 3.48
N TRP A 674 23.03 -23.71 3.29
CA TRP A 674 22.02 -22.85 3.91
C TRP A 674 21.15 -23.58 4.93
N GLU A 675 20.74 -22.85 5.97
CA GLU A 675 19.77 -23.31 6.97
C GLU A 675 18.95 -22.13 7.52
N THR A 676 17.75 -22.39 8.04
CA THR A 676 16.92 -21.40 8.73
C THR A 676 17.14 -21.48 10.24
N ILE A 677 17.19 -20.31 10.91
CA ILE A 677 17.16 -20.26 12.37
C ILE A 677 15.73 -20.56 12.85
N PRO A 678 15.52 -21.49 13.80
CA PRO A 678 14.19 -21.87 14.27
C PRO A 678 13.34 -20.69 14.78
N GLN A 679 12.06 -20.66 14.40
CA GLN A 679 11.05 -19.74 14.94
C GLN A 679 9.66 -20.38 14.96
N SER A 680 8.76 -19.88 15.82
CA SER A 680 7.34 -20.29 15.82
C SER A 680 6.60 -19.67 14.63
N VAL A 681 5.33 -20.04 14.44
CA VAL A 681 4.51 -19.56 13.31
C VAL A 681 3.87 -18.21 13.64
N SER A 682 3.69 -17.89 14.93
CA SER A 682 3.23 -16.58 15.43
C SER A 682 4.33 -15.54 15.61
N GLU A 683 5.60 -15.94 15.69
CA GLU A 683 6.76 -15.03 15.74
C GLU A 683 7.25 -14.71 14.32
N LYS A 684 7.44 -13.42 14.02
CA LYS A 684 8.12 -12.92 12.81
C LYS A 684 9.35 -12.12 13.21
N THR A 685 10.43 -12.21 12.44
CA THR A 685 11.62 -11.38 12.65
C THR A 685 11.56 -10.15 11.76
N GLU A 686 11.46 -8.95 12.37
CA GLU A 686 11.32 -7.68 11.67
C GLU A 686 12.70 -7.05 11.38
N CYS A 687 13.61 -7.15 12.34
CA CYS A 687 15.01 -6.74 12.21
C CYS A 687 15.91 -7.58 13.12
N PHE A 688 17.22 -7.56 12.88
CA PHE A 688 18.18 -8.29 13.70
C PHE A 688 19.58 -7.67 13.66
N ALA A 689 20.39 -7.99 14.66
CA ALA A 689 21.82 -7.68 14.75
C ALA A 689 22.58 -8.87 15.36
N ALA A 690 23.88 -8.95 15.14
CA ALA A 690 24.74 -9.96 15.75
C ALA A 690 26.13 -9.37 16.05
N ASP A 691 26.76 -9.87 17.12
CA ASP A 691 28.17 -9.66 17.42
C ASP A 691 28.92 -11.01 17.43
N SER A 692 30.08 -11.06 18.08
CA SER A 692 30.90 -12.27 18.17
C SER A 692 30.41 -13.34 19.15
N SER A 693 29.38 -13.04 19.94
CA SER A 693 28.89 -13.84 21.07
C SER A 693 27.40 -14.14 21.01
N ARG A 694 26.60 -13.24 20.39
CA ARG A 694 25.13 -13.32 20.40
C ARG A 694 24.48 -12.84 19.11
N LEU A 695 23.28 -13.35 18.89
CA LEU A 695 22.30 -12.92 17.90
C LEU A 695 21.13 -12.25 18.62
N VAL A 696 20.78 -11.04 18.19
CA VAL A 696 19.65 -10.27 18.71
C VAL A 696 18.59 -10.20 17.62
N LEU A 697 17.37 -10.64 17.95
CA LEU A 697 16.23 -10.70 17.04
C LEU A 697 15.13 -9.76 17.54
N GLY A 698 14.80 -8.76 16.74
CA GLY A 698 13.63 -7.90 16.96
C GLY A 698 12.42 -8.55 16.32
N ARG A 699 11.43 -8.94 17.11
CA ARG A 699 10.30 -9.76 16.65
C ARG A 699 8.94 -9.13 16.91
N SER A 700 8.01 -9.45 16.03
CA SER A 700 6.58 -9.30 16.28
C SER A 700 5.99 -10.65 16.68
N ILE A 701 5.05 -10.65 17.63
CA ILE A 701 4.23 -11.83 17.95
C ILE A 701 2.75 -11.49 17.79
N LEU A 702 2.05 -12.29 16.98
CA LEU A 702 0.61 -12.13 16.78
C LEU A 702 -0.15 -12.86 17.90
N GLN A 703 -0.74 -12.09 18.81
CA GLN A 703 -1.56 -12.59 19.91
C GLN A 703 -3.05 -12.36 19.62
N ALA A 704 -3.87 -13.32 20.01
CA ALA A 704 -5.31 -13.24 20.04
C ALA A 704 -5.76 -12.82 21.44
N GLU A 705 -6.52 -11.73 21.54
CA GLU A 705 -7.28 -11.44 22.76
C GLU A 705 -8.56 -12.27 22.77
N VAL A 706 -8.66 -13.17 23.76
CA VAL A 706 -9.83 -14.01 24.00
C VAL A 706 -10.46 -13.66 25.35
N GLU A 707 -11.79 -13.70 25.39
CA GLU A 707 -12.57 -13.44 26.59
C GLU A 707 -13.27 -14.75 27.00
N ILE A 708 -12.83 -15.32 28.14
CA ILE A 708 -13.31 -16.60 28.67
C ILE A 708 -14.31 -16.33 29.79
N GLU A 709 -15.52 -16.88 29.65
CA GLU A 709 -16.58 -16.90 30.64
C GLU A 709 -16.47 -18.16 31.51
N GLU A 710 -16.21 -18.01 32.82
CA GLU A 710 -16.31 -19.04 33.86
C GLU A 710 -17.70 -18.98 34.51
N ARG A 711 -18.49 -20.07 34.44
CA ARG A 711 -19.77 -20.20 35.15
C ARG A 711 -19.63 -21.10 36.38
N HIS A 712 -19.58 -20.53 37.57
CA HIS A 712 -19.63 -21.33 38.80
C HIS A 712 -21.07 -21.66 39.20
N ALA A 713 -21.40 -22.95 39.23
CA ALA A 713 -22.64 -23.45 39.81
C ALA A 713 -22.52 -23.50 41.34
N THR A 714 -22.88 -22.41 42.02
CA THR A 714 -23.06 -22.43 43.48
C THR A 714 -24.41 -23.06 43.84
N SER A 715 -24.46 -23.84 44.92
CA SER A 715 -25.68 -24.53 45.40
C SER A 715 -26.68 -23.59 46.09
N GLY A 716 -26.86 -22.39 45.55
CA GLY A 716 -27.56 -21.27 46.17
C GLY A 716 -27.86 -20.11 45.21
N GLY A 717 -28.56 -20.39 44.10
CA GLY A 717 -29.38 -19.41 43.38
C GLY A 717 -28.70 -18.24 42.63
N THR A 718 -27.37 -18.10 42.67
CA THR A 718 -26.65 -17.04 41.95
C THR A 718 -25.51 -17.62 41.11
N ASN A 719 -25.74 -17.72 39.79
CA ASN A 719 -24.67 -18.00 38.82
C ASN A 719 -23.73 -16.78 38.77
N GLN A 720 -22.63 -16.82 39.52
CA GLN A 720 -21.54 -15.88 39.30
C GLN A 720 -20.84 -16.25 38.00
N VAL A 721 -21.05 -15.40 37.00
CA VAL A 721 -20.31 -15.38 35.74
C VAL A 721 -19.05 -14.55 35.97
N LYS A 722 -17.89 -15.18 35.87
CA LYS A 722 -16.60 -14.50 35.96
C LYS A 722 -15.94 -14.49 34.59
N THR A 723 -15.62 -13.31 34.10
CA THR A 723 -15.04 -13.14 32.76
C THR A 723 -13.56 -12.80 32.88
N THR A 724 -12.71 -13.60 32.23
CA THR A 724 -11.24 -13.42 32.22
C THR A 724 -10.78 -13.15 30.80
N LYS A 725 -10.03 -12.06 30.59
CA LYS A 725 -9.35 -11.78 29.32
C LYS A 725 -7.95 -12.39 29.31
N LEU A 726 -7.61 -13.06 28.23
CA LEU A 726 -6.32 -13.72 28.00
C LEU A 726 -5.78 -13.32 26.63
N ALA A 727 -4.49 -13.02 26.56
CA ALA A 727 -3.78 -12.81 25.29
C ALA A 727 -2.91 -14.05 25.02
N ILE A 728 -3.21 -14.78 23.94
CA ILE A 728 -2.58 -16.07 23.61
C ILE A 728 -2.01 -16.07 22.19
N PRO A 729 -0.88 -16.75 21.91
CA PRO A 729 -0.38 -16.91 20.54
C PRO A 729 -1.37 -17.64 19.64
N LYS A 730 -1.27 -17.42 18.32
CA LYS A 730 -2.17 -18.06 17.34
C LYS A 730 -2.16 -19.59 17.44
N GLU A 731 -1.01 -20.24 17.66
CA GLU A 731 -0.93 -21.70 17.78
C GLU A 731 -1.64 -22.22 19.02
N GLU A 732 -1.60 -21.47 20.14
CA GLU A 732 -2.37 -21.81 21.34
C GLU A 732 -3.86 -21.64 21.09
N LEU A 733 -4.28 -20.55 20.42
CA LEU A 733 -5.67 -20.38 19.99
C LEU A 733 -6.15 -21.52 19.07
N ASP A 734 -5.32 -21.95 18.11
CA ASP A 734 -5.69 -23.02 17.18
C ASP A 734 -5.67 -24.41 17.87
N GLN A 735 -4.81 -24.62 18.88
CA GLN A 735 -4.90 -25.77 19.80
C GLN A 735 -6.17 -25.73 20.68
N LEU A 736 -6.57 -24.56 21.18
CA LEU A 736 -7.80 -24.36 21.95
C LEU A 736 -9.07 -24.50 21.10
N LYS A 737 -9.03 -24.19 19.80
CA LYS A 737 -10.14 -24.45 18.87
C LYS A 737 -10.27 -25.94 18.51
N THR A 738 -9.14 -26.63 18.30
CA THR A 738 -9.11 -28.06 17.92
C THR A 738 -9.39 -28.98 19.11
N ARG A 739 -8.98 -28.60 20.32
CA ARG A 739 -9.50 -29.15 21.57
C ARG A 739 -10.87 -28.54 21.87
N THR A 740 -11.89 -29.01 21.14
CA THR A 740 -13.27 -28.52 21.23
C THR A 740 -13.66 -28.15 22.66
N PHE A 741 -14.00 -26.88 22.91
CA PHE A 741 -14.65 -26.42 24.17
C PHE A 741 -16.10 -26.95 24.29
N ALA A 742 -16.34 -28.18 23.84
CA ALA A 742 -17.50 -28.99 24.16
C ALA A 742 -17.35 -29.49 25.61
N THR A 743 -17.57 -28.59 26.56
CA THR A 743 -17.93 -28.90 27.95
C THR A 743 -17.02 -29.94 28.65
N ASN A 744 -15.74 -29.63 28.85
CA ASN A 744 -14.82 -30.45 29.65
C ASN A 744 -15.07 -30.33 31.18
N LYS A 745 -16.34 -30.39 31.61
CA LYS A 745 -16.81 -30.32 33.01
C LYS A 745 -16.40 -29.07 33.83
N SER A 746 -15.68 -28.10 33.26
CA SER A 746 -15.13 -26.92 33.97
C SER A 746 -15.92 -25.62 33.80
N CYS A 747 -17.01 -25.63 33.02
CA CYS A 747 -17.90 -24.49 32.82
C CYS A 747 -17.25 -23.22 32.23
N GLN A 748 -16.19 -23.38 31.43
CA GLN A 748 -15.53 -22.31 30.67
C GLN A 748 -16.00 -22.23 29.20
N ALA A 749 -16.21 -21.02 28.67
CA ALA A 749 -16.53 -20.79 27.26
C ALA A 749 -15.90 -19.49 26.71
N VAL A 750 -15.42 -19.50 25.45
CA VAL A 750 -14.96 -18.27 24.77
C VAL A 750 -16.17 -17.54 24.17
N ILE A 751 -16.41 -16.30 24.59
CA ILE A 751 -17.69 -15.61 24.32
C ILE A 751 -17.62 -14.42 23.35
N LYS A 752 -16.43 -13.97 22.95
CA LYS A 752 -16.26 -12.76 22.15
C LYS A 752 -15.43 -12.98 20.88
N LYS A 753 -15.67 -12.11 19.90
CA LYS A 753 -14.87 -11.97 18.68
C LYS A 753 -13.38 -11.81 19.06
N VAL A 754 -12.53 -12.62 18.44
CA VAL A 754 -11.08 -12.54 18.59
C VAL A 754 -10.58 -11.31 17.86
N ASP A 755 -10.10 -10.32 18.61
CA ASP A 755 -9.27 -9.25 18.08
C ASP A 755 -7.79 -9.68 18.19
N TYR A 756 -6.99 -9.33 17.19
CA TYR A 756 -5.57 -9.67 17.17
C TYR A 756 -4.72 -8.44 17.48
N VAL A 757 -3.81 -8.59 18.44
CA VAL A 757 -2.84 -7.56 18.84
C VAL A 757 -1.44 -8.08 18.51
N THR A 758 -0.66 -7.26 17.82
CA THR A 758 0.74 -7.54 17.55
C THR A 758 1.59 -6.97 18.67
N LYS A 759 2.26 -7.82 19.46
CA LYS A 759 3.21 -7.37 20.49
C LYS A 759 4.64 -7.34 19.98
N SER A 760 5.44 -6.44 20.58
CA SER A 760 6.88 -6.35 20.40
C SER A 760 7.62 -7.28 21.36
N LEU A 761 8.70 -7.90 20.89
CA LEU A 761 9.68 -8.54 21.78
C LEU A 761 11.08 -8.50 21.17
N VAL A 762 12.09 -8.58 22.03
CA VAL A 762 13.50 -8.72 21.63
C VAL A 762 14.01 -10.05 22.18
N LYS A 763 14.63 -10.86 21.33
CA LYS A 763 15.10 -12.20 21.67
C LYS A 763 16.61 -12.26 21.48
N VAL A 764 17.34 -12.49 22.57
CA VAL A 764 18.80 -12.50 22.64
C VAL A 764 19.25 -13.94 22.75
N CYS A 765 19.92 -14.46 21.72
CA CYS A 765 20.35 -15.85 21.62
C CYS A 765 21.88 -15.95 21.65
N ALA A 766 22.44 -16.71 22.58
CA ALA A 766 23.88 -16.94 22.65
C ALA A 766 24.35 -17.94 21.58
N PHE A 767 25.52 -17.68 20.99
CA PHE A 767 26.24 -18.68 20.20
C PHE A 767 27.16 -19.51 21.11
N PRO A 768 27.33 -20.83 20.89
CA PRO A 768 26.63 -21.68 19.92
C PRO A 768 25.34 -22.34 20.47
N ASP A 769 25.10 -22.27 21.78
CA ASP A 769 24.12 -23.09 22.53
C ASP A 769 22.64 -22.82 22.20
N GLN A 770 22.33 -21.80 21.39
CA GLN A 770 20.97 -21.35 21.03
C GLN A 770 20.02 -21.06 22.21
N LYS A 771 20.55 -20.94 23.44
CA LYS A 771 19.77 -20.45 24.58
C LYS A 771 19.39 -19.01 24.32
N CYS A 772 18.09 -18.78 24.13
CA CYS A 772 17.52 -17.47 23.90
C CYS A 772 16.80 -16.95 25.15
N GLN A 773 17.02 -15.69 25.48
CA GLN A 773 16.26 -14.94 26.49
C GLN A 773 15.36 -13.92 25.77
N THR A 774 14.17 -13.68 26.31
CA THR A 774 13.18 -12.75 25.74
C THR A 774 13.04 -11.52 26.65
N ILE A 775 13.12 -10.35 26.04
CA ILE A 775 12.94 -9.04 26.67
C ILE A 775 11.64 -8.44 26.13
N THR A 776 10.77 -7.99 27.03
CA THR A 776 9.53 -7.28 26.73
C THR A 776 9.39 -6.07 27.66
N ASP A 777 8.78 -5.01 27.16
CA ASP A 777 8.43 -3.82 27.95
C ASP A 777 7.23 -3.14 27.29
N ASP A 778 6.03 -3.32 27.87
CA ASP A 778 4.78 -2.77 27.33
C ASP A 778 4.69 -1.23 27.41
N GLU A 779 5.63 -0.55 28.09
CA GLU A 779 5.76 0.92 28.03
C GLU A 779 6.71 1.33 26.90
N ALA A 780 7.93 0.79 26.86
CA ALA A 780 8.97 1.25 25.95
C ALA A 780 8.89 0.63 24.55
N LEU A 781 8.55 -0.66 24.45
CA LEU A 781 8.52 -1.43 23.19
C LEU A 781 7.09 -1.53 22.66
N LEU A 782 6.49 -0.37 22.36
CA LEU A 782 5.07 -0.26 21.97
C LEU A 782 4.67 -1.14 20.79
N ASN A 783 5.59 -1.26 19.81
CA ASN A 783 5.39 -1.95 18.54
C ASN A 783 6.66 -2.73 18.18
N PRO A 784 6.60 -3.68 17.24
CA PRO A 784 7.78 -4.40 16.78
C PRO A 784 8.89 -3.45 16.30
N PRO A 785 10.16 -3.71 16.62
CA PRO A 785 11.28 -2.87 16.19
C PRO A 785 11.52 -3.02 14.69
N THR A 786 11.69 -1.91 13.98
CA THR A 786 11.93 -1.85 12.54
C THR A 786 13.42 -1.74 12.17
N THR A 787 14.26 -1.35 13.12
CA THR A 787 15.71 -1.23 12.95
C THR A 787 16.43 -1.37 14.28
N MET A 788 17.69 -1.78 14.27
CA MET A 788 18.52 -1.84 15.47
C MET A 788 20.00 -1.66 15.15
N THR A 789 20.77 -1.23 16.16
CA THR A 789 22.23 -1.22 16.11
C THR A 789 22.80 -1.66 17.46
N LEU A 790 23.94 -2.34 17.42
CA LEU A 790 24.57 -2.98 18.58
C LEU A 790 25.93 -2.35 18.83
N ASN A 791 26.17 -1.88 20.06
CA ASN A 791 27.42 -1.25 20.48
C ASN A 791 27.87 -1.86 21.81
N GLY A 792 28.63 -2.95 21.74
CA GLY A 792 28.98 -3.75 22.91
C GLY A 792 27.75 -4.40 23.52
N ASP A 793 27.42 -4.04 24.77
CA ASP A 793 26.21 -4.51 25.46
C ASP A 793 25.02 -3.54 25.33
N ASP A 794 25.21 -2.36 24.73
CA ASP A 794 24.14 -1.42 24.43
C ASP A 794 23.48 -1.80 23.10
N LEU A 795 22.20 -2.19 23.15
CA LEU A 795 21.36 -2.37 21.98
C LEU A 795 20.43 -1.17 21.82
N TRP A 796 20.60 -0.46 20.71
CA TRP A 796 19.67 0.60 20.30
C TRP A 796 18.63 0.04 19.33
N LEU A 797 17.37 0.28 19.65
CA LEU A 797 16.20 -0.15 18.89
C LEU A 797 15.47 1.08 18.36
N GLY A 798 14.99 1.01 17.13
CA GLY A 798 13.99 1.93 16.59
C GLY A 798 12.78 1.15 16.11
N GLY A 799 11.58 1.61 16.44
CA GLY A 799 10.33 0.98 16.01
C GLY A 799 9.23 2.01 15.76
N ASP A 800 8.01 1.53 15.53
CA ASP A 800 6.86 2.39 15.29
C ASP A 800 6.51 3.19 16.57
N MET A 801 6.72 4.51 16.49
CA MET A 801 6.55 5.52 17.56
C MET A 801 7.57 5.53 18.71
N TYR A 802 8.66 4.74 18.67
CA TYR A 802 9.68 4.78 19.73
C TYR A 802 11.13 4.54 19.27
N ILE A 803 12.06 4.98 20.12
CA ILE A 803 13.48 4.57 20.17
C ILE A 803 13.76 4.05 21.58
N ALA A 804 14.50 2.96 21.73
CA ALA A 804 14.87 2.40 23.03
C ALA A 804 16.35 2.00 23.11
N LEU A 805 16.92 2.10 24.30
CA LEU A 805 18.20 1.54 24.71
C LEU A 805 17.94 0.36 25.65
N VAL A 806 18.40 -0.81 25.22
CA VAL A 806 18.35 -2.06 25.97
C VAL A 806 19.76 -2.43 26.41
N ASP A 807 19.92 -2.78 27.68
CA ASP A 807 21.16 -3.35 28.19
C ASP A 807 21.09 -4.88 28.07
N LEU A 808 22.05 -5.47 27.35
CA LEU A 808 22.11 -6.91 27.08
C LEU A 808 22.80 -7.74 28.17
N LYS A 809 23.36 -7.12 29.21
CA LYS A 809 23.83 -7.81 30.44
C LYS A 809 22.69 -7.95 31.43
N GLU A 810 21.92 -6.89 31.62
CA GLU A 810 20.75 -6.86 32.52
C GLU A 810 19.50 -7.45 31.86
N ASN A 811 19.43 -7.48 30.52
CA ASN A 811 18.26 -7.85 29.72
C ASN A 811 17.05 -6.92 29.98
N THR A 812 17.29 -5.62 30.15
CA THR A 812 16.27 -4.62 30.51
C THR A 812 16.29 -3.41 29.57
N VAL A 813 15.13 -2.74 29.41
CA VAL A 813 15.06 -1.45 28.73
C VAL A 813 15.46 -0.34 29.71
N LYS A 814 16.67 0.21 29.56
CA LYS A 814 17.22 1.28 30.41
C LYS A 814 16.58 2.63 30.11
N LYS A 815 16.49 2.99 28.83
CA LYS A 815 16.03 4.30 28.37
C LYS A 815 15.16 4.17 27.12
N PHE A 816 14.21 5.07 26.93
CA PHE A 816 13.43 5.16 25.69
C PHE A 816 12.94 6.58 25.42
N ALA A 817 12.54 6.84 24.18
CA ALA A 817 11.92 8.08 23.75
C ALA A 817 10.77 7.77 22.80
N TYR A 818 9.63 8.46 22.97
CA TYR A 818 8.57 8.42 21.96
C TYR A 818 8.84 9.46 20.86
N ILE A 819 8.49 9.11 19.64
CA ILE A 819 8.79 9.90 18.45
C ILE A 819 7.52 10.18 17.63
N ARG A 820 7.49 11.33 16.96
CA ARG A 820 6.40 11.71 16.03
C ARG A 820 6.58 11.08 14.65
N ALA A 821 6.90 9.78 14.61
CA ALA A 821 7.11 9.03 13.38
C ALA A 821 6.62 7.58 13.49
N ARG A 822 6.07 7.06 12.40
CA ARG A 822 5.56 5.67 12.29
C ARG A 822 6.68 4.63 12.08
N GLN A 823 7.92 5.07 11.88
CA GLN A 823 9.08 4.20 11.65
C GLN A 823 10.38 4.96 11.93
N VAL A 824 11.34 4.28 12.56
CA VAL A 824 12.76 4.67 12.53
C VAL A 824 13.41 3.94 11.36
N ARG A 825 13.96 4.69 10.39
CA ARG A 825 14.58 4.07 9.20
C ARG A 825 15.96 3.52 9.49
N LYS A 826 16.78 4.28 10.21
CA LYS A 826 18.16 3.91 10.55
C LYS A 826 18.56 4.52 11.89
N ILE A 827 19.33 3.76 12.65
CA ILE A 827 19.86 4.13 13.97
C ILE A 827 21.33 3.71 14.03
N GLN A 828 22.22 4.62 14.42
CA GLN A 828 23.66 4.37 14.57
C GLN A 828 24.23 5.21 15.73
N THR A 829 25.34 4.77 16.32
CA THR A 829 26.07 5.54 17.34
C THR A 829 27.48 5.87 16.86
N ALA A 830 27.86 7.14 16.87
CA ALA A 830 29.19 7.61 16.46
C ALA A 830 29.49 8.99 17.05
N GLY A 831 30.77 9.30 17.28
CA GLY A 831 31.21 10.61 17.79
C GLY A 831 30.69 10.99 19.19
N GLY A 832 30.23 10.03 19.98
CA GLY A 832 29.54 10.29 21.25
C GLY A 832 28.04 10.61 21.12
N TYR A 833 27.47 10.50 19.92
CA TYR A 833 26.06 10.78 19.64
C TYR A 833 25.29 9.52 19.21
N LEU A 834 24.00 9.52 19.53
CA LEU A 834 22.98 8.71 18.86
C LEU A 834 22.49 9.47 17.61
N TRP A 835 22.55 8.81 16.47
CA TRP A 835 22.06 9.31 15.18
C TRP A 835 20.83 8.51 14.76
N THR A 836 19.73 9.20 14.47
CA THR A 836 18.51 8.53 13.98
C THR A 836 17.91 9.24 12.76
N GLN A 837 17.46 8.47 11.78
CA GLN A 837 16.73 8.96 10.62
C GLN A 837 15.24 8.65 10.78
N LEU A 838 14.43 9.71 10.85
CA LEU A 838 12.97 9.65 10.88
C LEU A 838 12.44 10.26 9.58
N TYR A 839 11.83 9.46 8.71
CA TYR A 839 11.49 9.84 7.34
C TYR A 839 12.69 10.46 6.59
N GLY A 840 12.61 11.74 6.23
CA GLY A 840 13.66 12.52 5.58
C GLY A 840 14.43 13.45 6.51
N TYR A 841 14.40 13.24 7.82
CA TYR A 841 15.07 14.10 8.81
C TYR A 841 16.08 13.29 9.65
N LEU A 842 17.24 13.90 9.89
CA LEU A 842 18.30 13.37 10.74
C LEU A 842 18.27 14.04 12.12
N TYR A 843 18.35 13.25 13.18
CA TYR A 843 18.39 13.68 14.57
C TYR A 843 19.71 13.26 15.22
N ARG A 844 20.21 14.09 16.13
CA ARG A 844 21.48 13.90 16.86
C ARG A 844 21.24 14.15 18.35
N THR A 845 21.45 13.13 19.18
CA THR A 845 21.30 13.24 20.65
C THR A 845 22.61 12.82 21.33
N PRO A 846 23.20 13.61 22.25
CA PRO A 846 24.40 13.20 22.98
C PRO A 846 24.14 11.95 23.81
N LEU A 847 25.04 10.96 23.78
CA LEU A 847 24.89 9.74 24.58
C LEU A 847 25.01 10.02 26.09
N THR A 848 25.71 11.10 26.46
CA THR A 848 25.82 11.63 27.83
C THR A 848 24.49 12.09 28.42
N ASP A 849 23.54 12.47 27.58
CA ASP A 849 22.26 13.02 28.01
C ASP A 849 21.21 11.91 28.19
N ILE A 850 21.55 10.68 27.77
CA ILE A 850 20.68 9.51 27.80
C ILE A 850 21.12 8.52 28.87
N LYS A 851 22.41 8.20 28.94
CA LYS A 851 22.99 7.13 29.79
C LYS A 851 22.91 7.43 31.28
#